data_AF-A0A8H3J231-F1
#
_entry.id   AF-A0A8H3J231-F1
#
_cell.length_a   1.000
_cell.length_b   1.000
_cell.length_c   1.000
_cell.angle_alpha   90.00
_cell.angle_beta   90.00
_cell.angle_gamma   90.00
#
_symmetry.space_group_name_H-M   'P 1'
#
loop_
_entity.id
_entity.type
_entity.pdbx_description
1 polymer ?
#
loop_
_entity_poly.entity_id
_entity_poly.type
_entity_poly.pdbx_seq_one_letter_code
_entity_poly.pdbx_strand_id
1 'polypeptide(L)'
;MVVSKLGPTEKNGLATPPNDSPPPPAYAPGEFNFNVPDITAASSTINLAPSAKPTPDLCIAHLKLLEAFHQLRENVAFEDGRFGINDAFAHVGESDRERAELLTKIREKRWQVYVTKASERFERWWTTCVEPNHENKRLLGQSKIPFYFKHSPDVGERVVWSKGSLPPLDVIMVWHAYMLNPRDFLEDCLRQGKMRFWRAGLPWTVINPCIDNDTFEYQTSEAAMERFEDQTGCKWESLNDSPIATIECPLCRQRLYIPRTRWDSQSAWTRSSSLKDAELHGELVAAGLSDKKFKVQCQCGIIIDHELLRTQKFRRDIQMLRNLDVPMPGTILNDTGIPEVPVLLSLHPPLFPNRLIDGPRKSLYTTLEATTHPRSLPNKKMTDIRADIEGFLEEKDCVRNTNNNTSHVLKRAERIAIRRMMSRYWDNSSPFALDLVGAVIRQGSFVDKMHSIDWIHSPTATSTMARLIQKYSRYIDIIACHPYHTAVPTLDVDLAWHTHQLSPPYYYAYTVTKTTRFIDHDDKIDETVLSTAFEWTSKTYQKMFNELYSECTCWYCEAIRESHTSSVKRVFGGNKAIESQLDRLHAGNNDPNTSPHISAHNAIKAETALSRGIRDANVKAKLERDYQKACNHARKKGRTPPTRDQHKGPEPAMAYDHPIYMPYYAPYMGDPCVNSGLYVANPGCANFAVGAAGNCCAGACGGGVAAGSCGGGGSGGCAGGAAGGDGGSSGGAAGGCGGSSGGGCGGGGGGGGGCGGGGGC
;
A
#
# COMPACT_ATOMS: atom_id res chain seq x y z
N MET A 1 -7.97 9.00 -60.55
CA MET A 1 -7.34 7.99 -61.44
C MET A 1 -6.56 7.06 -60.53
N VAL A 2 -6.83 5.76 -60.36
CA VAL A 2 -7.65 4.77 -61.06
C VAL A 2 -8.43 4.00 -59.98
N VAL A 3 -9.71 3.73 -60.25
CA VAL A 3 -10.62 2.98 -59.38
C VAL A 3 -10.61 1.53 -59.84
N SER A 4 -10.34 0.59 -58.94
CA SER A 4 -10.60 -0.84 -59.18
C SER A 4 -11.34 -1.45 -57.98
N LYS A 5 -12.49 -2.03 -58.30
CA LYS A 5 -13.58 -2.52 -57.46
C LYS A 5 -13.15 -3.68 -56.55
N LEU A 6 -13.52 -3.62 -55.27
CA LEU A 6 -13.55 -4.77 -54.36
C LEU A 6 -14.99 -5.33 -54.32
N GLY A 7 -15.13 -6.62 -54.61
CA GLY A 7 -16.35 -7.40 -54.38
C GLY A 7 -16.52 -7.80 -52.90
N PRO A 8 -17.70 -8.32 -52.51
CA PRO A 8 -18.07 -8.50 -51.11
C PRO A 8 -17.37 -9.71 -50.49
N THR A 9 -16.87 -9.53 -49.27
CA THR A 9 -16.21 -10.52 -48.43
C THR A 9 -17.19 -11.54 -47.86
N GLU A 10 -16.87 -12.82 -48.06
CA GLU A 10 -17.52 -13.97 -47.42
C GLU A 10 -17.28 -13.97 -45.90
N LYS A 11 -18.34 -14.27 -45.15
CA LYS A 11 -18.32 -14.56 -43.72
C LYS A 11 -17.81 -16.00 -43.53
N ASN A 12 -16.64 -16.18 -42.92
CA ASN A 12 -16.24 -17.47 -42.37
C ASN A 12 -16.29 -17.42 -40.83
N GLY A 13 -17.06 -18.36 -40.28
CA GLY A 13 -17.37 -18.49 -38.87
C GLY A 13 -16.18 -18.93 -38.01
N LEU A 14 -16.16 -18.45 -36.77
CA LEU A 14 -15.26 -18.90 -35.72
C LEU A 14 -15.62 -20.33 -35.31
N ALA A 15 -14.68 -21.25 -35.49
CA ALA A 15 -14.74 -22.61 -34.97
C ALA A 15 -14.52 -22.61 -33.45
N THR A 16 -15.43 -23.24 -32.71
CA THR A 16 -15.30 -23.61 -31.29
C THR A 16 -14.29 -24.74 -31.12
N PRO A 17 -13.36 -24.70 -30.14
CA PRO A 17 -12.51 -25.84 -29.84
C PRO A 17 -13.29 -26.95 -29.08
N PRO A 18 -12.93 -28.23 -29.25
CA PRO A 18 -13.63 -29.34 -28.64
C PRO A 18 -13.35 -29.40 -27.13
N ASN A 19 -14.42 -29.54 -26.37
CA ASN A 19 -14.47 -29.65 -24.92
C ASN A 19 -14.61 -31.12 -24.57
N ASP A 20 -13.49 -31.83 -24.40
CA ASP A 20 -13.45 -33.14 -23.74
C ASP A 20 -12.06 -33.34 -23.12
N SER A 21 -11.92 -32.87 -21.88
CA SER A 21 -10.88 -33.35 -20.97
C SER A 21 -11.59 -33.79 -19.69
N PRO A 22 -11.31 -35.00 -19.16
CA PRO A 22 -12.00 -35.49 -17.98
C PRO A 22 -11.74 -34.55 -16.78
N PRO A 23 -12.74 -34.35 -15.89
CA PRO A 23 -12.61 -33.48 -14.74
C PRO A 23 -11.60 -34.02 -13.71
N PRO A 24 -10.87 -33.17 -12.97
CA PRO A 24 -9.93 -33.60 -11.94
C PRO A 24 -10.65 -34.20 -10.72
N PRO A 25 -10.01 -35.14 -9.99
CA PRO A 25 -10.57 -35.68 -8.75
C PRO A 25 -10.64 -34.62 -7.64
N ALA A 26 -11.68 -34.72 -6.81
CA ALA A 26 -11.83 -33.93 -5.60
C ALA A 26 -10.70 -34.26 -4.59
N TYR A 27 -10.33 -33.29 -3.74
CA TYR A 27 -9.45 -33.49 -2.60
C TYR A 27 -10.07 -34.54 -1.64
N ALA A 28 -9.76 -35.81 -1.87
CA ALA A 28 -10.12 -36.90 -0.98
C ALA A 28 -8.95 -37.19 -0.04
N PRO A 29 -9.18 -37.39 1.27
CA PRO A 29 -8.17 -37.93 2.16
C PRO A 29 -8.02 -39.43 1.87
N GLY A 30 -7.05 -39.78 1.02
CA GLY A 30 -6.65 -41.16 0.74
C GLY A 30 -5.37 -41.50 1.49
N GLU A 31 -5.34 -42.70 2.09
CA GLU A 31 -4.29 -43.25 2.96
C GLU A 31 -2.86 -42.93 2.50
N PHE A 32 -2.11 -42.28 3.39
CA PHE A 32 -0.73 -41.86 3.18
C PHE A 32 0.22 -43.07 3.13
N ASN A 33 0.84 -43.29 1.97
CA ASN A 33 2.09 -44.01 1.90
C ASN A 33 3.22 -42.96 2.07
N PHE A 34 3.98 -43.06 3.16
CA PHE A 34 5.05 -42.11 3.55
C PHE A 34 6.26 -42.17 2.62
N ASN A 35 6.10 -41.77 1.37
CA ASN A 35 7.19 -41.31 0.53
C ASN A 35 6.77 -39.96 -0.05
N VAL A 36 6.94 -38.91 0.77
CA VAL A 36 6.86 -37.52 0.33
C VAL A 36 7.96 -37.34 -0.73
N PRO A 37 7.61 -37.01 -1.99
CA PRO A 37 8.61 -36.61 -2.95
C PRO A 37 9.30 -35.36 -2.42
N ASP A 38 10.62 -35.45 -2.30
CA ASP A 38 11.48 -34.41 -1.76
C ASP A 38 11.30 -33.09 -2.53
N ILE A 39 10.70 -32.09 -1.88
CA ILE A 39 10.43 -30.76 -2.46
C ILE A 39 11.76 -30.04 -2.77
N THR A 40 12.88 -30.49 -2.21
CA THR A 40 14.22 -30.02 -2.60
C THR A 40 14.55 -30.28 -4.07
N ALA A 41 13.92 -31.27 -4.71
CA ALA A 41 14.09 -31.53 -6.14
C ALA A 41 13.39 -30.47 -7.04
N ALA A 42 12.33 -29.82 -6.53
CA ALA A 42 11.66 -28.73 -7.23
C ALA A 42 12.41 -27.40 -7.08
N SER A 43 13.07 -27.15 -5.94
CA SER A 43 13.86 -25.96 -5.67
C SER A 43 15.30 -26.03 -6.22
N SER A 44 15.84 -27.23 -6.51
CA SER A 44 17.20 -27.40 -7.05
C SER A 44 17.34 -27.06 -8.54
N THR A 45 16.24 -26.91 -9.28
CA THR A 45 16.26 -26.66 -10.75
C THR A 45 15.25 -25.59 -11.19
N ILE A 46 15.12 -24.50 -10.43
CA ILE A 46 14.22 -23.40 -10.80
C ILE A 46 14.84 -22.43 -11.82
N ASN A 47 14.06 -22.06 -12.84
CA ASN A 47 14.46 -21.07 -13.84
C ASN A 47 14.09 -19.64 -13.38
N LEU A 48 15.09 -18.94 -12.86
CA LEU A 48 14.97 -17.57 -12.37
C LEU A 48 15.43 -16.52 -13.39
N ALA A 49 15.43 -16.86 -14.68
CA ALA A 49 15.75 -15.90 -15.73
C ALA A 49 14.74 -14.74 -15.72
N PRO A 50 15.19 -13.50 -16.01
CA PRO A 50 14.28 -12.36 -16.14
C PRO A 50 13.18 -12.62 -17.16
N SER A 51 11.93 -12.38 -16.78
CA SER A 51 10.75 -12.66 -17.60
C SER A 51 9.82 -11.45 -17.67
N ALA A 52 9.13 -11.28 -18.80
CA ALA A 52 8.14 -10.22 -19.01
C ALA A 52 6.87 -10.37 -18.16
N LYS A 53 6.67 -11.55 -17.55
CA LYS A 53 5.60 -11.85 -16.61
C LYS A 53 6.17 -12.75 -15.49
N PRO A 54 5.54 -12.78 -14.31
CA PRO A 54 5.86 -13.77 -13.29
C PRO A 54 5.78 -15.19 -13.85
N THR A 55 6.71 -16.04 -13.42
CA THR A 55 6.71 -17.49 -13.70
C THR A 55 6.42 -18.24 -12.40
N PRO A 56 5.99 -19.51 -12.46
CA PRO A 56 5.85 -20.34 -11.27
C PRO A 56 7.12 -20.35 -10.40
N ASP A 57 8.28 -20.53 -11.02
CA ASP A 57 9.59 -20.56 -10.37
C ASP A 57 9.91 -19.25 -9.63
N LEU A 58 9.62 -18.10 -10.24
CA LEU A 58 9.80 -16.79 -9.59
C LEU A 58 8.86 -16.62 -8.39
N CYS A 59 7.62 -17.12 -8.46
CA CYS A 59 6.68 -17.04 -7.35
C CYS A 59 7.11 -17.97 -6.19
N ILE A 60 7.65 -19.16 -6.49
CA ILE A 60 8.19 -20.08 -5.48
C ILE A 60 9.43 -19.48 -4.81
N ALA A 61 10.37 -18.92 -5.59
CA ALA A 61 11.54 -18.23 -5.03
C ALA A 61 11.13 -17.01 -4.16
N HIS A 62 10.04 -16.34 -4.54
CA HIS A 62 9.49 -15.26 -3.74
C HIS A 62 8.88 -15.77 -2.42
N LEU A 63 8.08 -16.84 -2.43
CA LEU A 63 7.59 -17.48 -1.20
C LEU A 63 8.74 -17.86 -0.26
N LYS A 64 9.85 -18.39 -0.81
CA LYS A 64 11.05 -18.74 -0.04
C LYS A 64 11.67 -17.53 0.66
N LEU A 65 11.73 -16.39 -0.03
CA LEU A 65 12.21 -15.13 0.55
C LEU A 65 11.25 -14.60 1.63
N LEU A 66 9.94 -14.71 1.41
CA LEU A 66 8.94 -14.29 2.41
C LEU A 66 9.05 -15.15 3.68
N GLU A 67 9.28 -16.46 3.54
CA GLU A 67 9.52 -17.34 4.69
C GLU A 67 10.77 -16.93 5.46
N ALA A 68 11.87 -16.59 4.78
CA ALA A 68 13.06 -16.06 5.45
C ALA A 68 12.78 -14.74 6.21
N PHE A 69 11.90 -13.87 5.69
CA PHE A 69 11.46 -12.68 6.42
C PHE A 69 10.56 -13.00 7.62
N HIS A 70 9.70 -14.01 7.51
CA HIS A 70 8.88 -14.49 8.61
C HIS A 70 9.77 -14.99 9.76
N GLN A 71 10.71 -15.89 9.47
CA GLN A 71 11.68 -16.40 10.44
C GLN A 71 12.51 -15.28 11.08
N LEU A 72 12.93 -14.27 10.29
CA LEU A 72 13.63 -13.10 10.83
C LEU A 72 12.79 -12.34 11.86
N ARG A 73 11.51 -12.11 11.57
CA ARG A 73 10.60 -11.43 12.49
C ARG A 73 10.41 -12.23 13.76
N GLU A 74 10.15 -13.52 13.66
CA GLU A 74 9.96 -14.41 14.81
C GLU A 74 11.20 -14.42 15.70
N ASN A 75 12.39 -14.62 15.12
CA ASN A 75 13.65 -14.61 15.83
C ASN A 75 13.88 -13.30 16.62
N VAL A 76 13.53 -12.15 16.03
CA VAL A 76 13.68 -10.84 16.69
C VAL A 76 12.62 -10.62 17.77
N ALA A 77 11.37 -10.98 17.49
CA ALA A 77 10.23 -10.69 18.35
C ALA A 77 10.23 -11.58 19.61
N PHE A 78 10.55 -12.86 19.47
CA PHE A 78 10.51 -13.84 20.55
C PHE A 78 11.77 -13.91 21.41
N GLU A 79 12.87 -13.29 20.98
CA GLU A 79 14.08 -13.27 21.78
C GLU A 79 14.00 -12.27 22.94
N ASP A 80 13.82 -12.80 24.15
CA ASP A 80 13.66 -12.02 25.37
C ASP A 80 14.89 -11.15 25.68
N GLY A 81 14.64 -9.97 26.24
CA GLY A 81 15.69 -9.00 26.60
C GLY A 81 16.32 -8.24 25.44
N ARG A 82 15.99 -8.54 24.18
CA ARG A 82 16.49 -7.78 23.01
C ARG A 82 16.20 -6.29 23.16
N PHE A 83 17.21 -5.46 22.90
CA PHE A 83 17.18 -4.00 23.08
C PHE A 83 16.85 -3.53 24.52
N GLY A 84 16.97 -4.39 25.52
CA GLY A 84 16.54 -4.11 26.90
C GLY A 84 15.03 -4.29 27.14
N ILE A 85 14.31 -4.81 26.16
CA ILE A 85 12.86 -5.03 26.19
C ILE A 85 12.60 -6.46 26.68
N ASN A 86 11.99 -6.64 27.85
CA ASN A 86 11.82 -7.96 28.49
C ASN A 86 10.34 -8.38 28.56
N ASP A 87 10.06 -9.67 28.32
CA ASP A 87 8.73 -10.30 28.45
C ASP A 87 8.24 -10.22 29.90
N ALA A 88 9.18 -10.20 30.85
CA ALA A 88 8.90 -9.96 32.26
C ALA A 88 8.07 -8.68 32.49
N PHE A 89 8.11 -7.67 31.60
CA PHE A 89 7.33 -6.45 31.75
C PHE A 89 5.82 -6.67 31.60
N ALA A 90 5.36 -7.83 31.13
CA ALA A 90 3.94 -8.18 31.06
C ALA A 90 3.32 -8.55 32.43
N HIS A 91 4.12 -8.68 33.51
CA HIS A 91 3.62 -9.03 34.86
C HIS A 91 2.63 -8.03 35.46
N VAL A 92 2.56 -6.82 34.90
CA VAL A 92 1.62 -5.77 35.32
C VAL A 92 0.17 -6.03 34.88
N GLY A 93 -0.05 -6.99 33.97
CA GLY A 93 -1.40 -7.42 33.60
C GLY A 93 -2.05 -8.18 34.75
N GLU A 94 -3.26 -7.79 35.14
CA GLU A 94 -3.99 -8.38 36.27
C GLU A 94 -4.79 -9.63 35.87
N SER A 95 -4.94 -9.89 34.56
CA SER A 95 -5.57 -11.09 34.01
C SER A 95 -4.70 -11.75 32.94
N ASP A 96 -4.93 -13.05 32.68
CA ASP A 96 -4.24 -13.78 31.60
C ASP A 96 -4.44 -13.11 30.23
N ARG A 97 -5.63 -12.55 30.02
CA ARG A 97 -5.96 -11.79 28.81
C ARG A 97 -5.11 -10.52 28.71
N GLU A 98 -5.09 -9.71 29.77
CA GLU A 98 -4.26 -8.50 29.79
C GLU A 98 -2.79 -8.88 29.54
N ARG A 99 -2.27 -9.88 30.26
CA ARG A 99 -0.90 -10.35 30.10
C ARG A 99 -0.59 -10.78 28.65
N ALA A 100 -1.48 -11.49 27.98
CA ALA A 100 -1.34 -11.87 26.57
C ALA A 100 -1.28 -10.64 25.65
N GLU A 101 -2.18 -9.68 25.83
CA GLU A 101 -2.18 -8.42 25.08
C GLU A 101 -0.88 -7.61 25.29
N LEU A 102 -0.29 -7.66 26.49
CA LEU A 102 0.99 -7.00 26.78
C LEU A 102 2.18 -7.70 26.12
N LEU A 103 2.21 -9.03 26.13
CA LEU A 103 3.27 -9.81 25.47
C LEU A 103 3.29 -9.52 23.97
N THR A 104 2.13 -9.50 23.30
CA THR A 104 2.03 -9.08 21.89
C THR A 104 2.64 -7.71 21.66
N LYS A 105 2.34 -6.72 22.52
CA LYS A 105 2.86 -5.35 22.37
C LYS A 105 4.37 -5.26 22.65
N ILE A 106 4.88 -6.05 23.60
CA ILE A 106 6.33 -6.16 23.90
C ILE A 106 7.09 -6.69 22.69
N ARG A 107 6.59 -7.79 22.10
CA ARG A 107 7.19 -8.44 20.93
C ARG A 107 7.14 -7.53 19.71
N GLU A 108 6.01 -6.86 19.48
CA GLU A 108 5.86 -5.84 18.45
C GLU A 108 6.83 -4.67 18.65
N LYS A 109 7.09 -4.25 19.89
CA LYS A 109 8.06 -3.19 20.18
C LYS A 109 9.49 -3.58 19.80
N ARG A 110 9.91 -4.84 20.05
CA ARG A 110 11.21 -5.34 19.59
C ARG A 110 11.31 -5.30 18.06
N TRP A 111 10.26 -5.77 17.39
CA TRP A 111 10.18 -5.74 15.94
C TRP A 111 10.24 -4.31 15.38
N GLN A 112 9.50 -3.38 15.98
CA GLN A 112 9.51 -1.96 15.60
C GLN A 112 10.90 -1.33 15.68
N VAL A 113 11.64 -1.58 16.78
CA VAL A 113 13.01 -1.07 16.95
C VAL A 113 13.95 -1.68 15.91
N TYR A 114 13.82 -2.99 15.65
CA TYR A 114 14.60 -3.69 14.65
C TYR A 114 14.36 -3.13 13.24
N VAL A 115 13.11 -3.00 12.81
CA VAL A 115 12.76 -2.47 11.48
C VAL A 115 13.23 -1.02 11.31
N THR A 116 13.14 -0.21 12.35
CA THR A 116 13.69 1.16 12.32
C THR A 116 15.19 1.15 12.05
N LYS A 117 15.94 0.25 12.70
CA LYS A 117 17.37 0.06 12.47
C LYS A 117 17.66 -0.49 11.07
N ALA A 118 16.90 -1.47 10.60
CA ALA A 118 17.02 -2.04 9.26
C ALA A 118 16.84 -0.96 8.19
N SER A 119 15.86 -0.07 8.35
CA SER A 119 15.63 1.06 7.43
C SER A 119 16.81 2.03 7.37
N GLU A 120 17.47 2.30 8.50
CA GLU A 120 18.69 3.13 8.51
C GLU A 120 19.89 2.41 7.88
N ARG A 121 20.03 1.09 8.10
CA ARG A 121 21.06 0.28 7.45
C ARG A 121 20.86 0.27 5.93
N PHE A 122 19.60 0.15 5.48
CA PHE A 122 19.23 0.32 4.08
C PHE A 122 19.55 1.71 3.55
N GLU A 123 19.27 2.79 4.29
CA GLU A 123 19.65 4.15 3.88
C GLU A 123 21.16 4.31 3.67
N ARG A 124 21.98 3.78 4.59
CA ARG A 124 23.44 3.80 4.46
C ARG A 124 23.89 3.00 3.25
N TRP A 125 23.42 1.77 3.11
CA TRP A 125 23.73 0.90 1.98
C TRP A 125 23.30 1.51 0.63
N TRP A 126 22.11 2.08 0.55
CA TRP A 126 21.61 2.82 -0.61
C TRP A 126 22.52 3.99 -0.98
N THR A 127 23.06 4.68 0.02
CA THR A 127 23.90 5.86 -0.17
C THR A 127 25.34 5.48 -0.55
N THR A 128 25.93 4.46 0.06
CA THR A 128 27.34 4.11 -0.09
C THR A 128 27.61 2.97 -1.08
N CYS A 129 26.70 2.00 -1.22
CA CYS A 129 26.89 0.80 -2.03
C CYS A 129 26.16 0.87 -3.38
N VAL A 130 25.05 1.60 -3.48
CA VAL A 130 24.31 1.75 -4.75
C VAL A 130 24.82 2.98 -5.49
N GLU A 131 25.66 2.80 -6.51
CA GLU A 131 26.25 3.92 -7.24
C GLU A 131 25.20 4.70 -8.06
N PRO A 132 25.15 6.05 -7.94
CA PRO A 132 24.48 6.89 -8.92
C PRO A 132 25.16 6.76 -10.29
N ASN A 133 24.38 6.79 -11.36
CA ASN A 133 24.95 6.92 -12.71
C ASN A 133 25.71 8.25 -12.79
N HIS A 134 26.89 8.25 -13.43
CA HIS A 134 27.69 9.47 -13.67
C HIS A 134 26.92 10.57 -14.45
N GLU A 135 25.75 10.23 -15.00
CA GLU A 135 24.86 11.12 -15.73
C GLU A 135 23.84 11.87 -14.86
N ASN A 136 24.14 12.17 -13.59
CA ASN A 136 23.37 13.12 -12.75
C ASN A 136 23.45 14.55 -13.34
N LYS A 137 22.96 14.69 -14.57
CA LYS A 137 22.74 15.94 -15.26
C LYS A 137 21.56 16.61 -14.58
N ARG A 138 21.74 17.88 -14.24
CA ARG A 138 20.70 18.88 -13.98
C ARG A 138 19.45 18.57 -14.82
N LEU A 139 18.29 18.28 -14.21
CA LEU A 139 17.05 17.96 -14.95
C LEU A 139 16.28 19.22 -15.39
N LEU A 140 16.16 20.25 -14.54
CA LEU A 140 15.33 21.45 -14.77
C LEU A 140 16.13 22.65 -15.30
N GLY A 141 17.43 22.68 -15.08
CA GLY A 141 18.38 23.67 -15.61
C GLY A 141 18.74 23.43 -17.07
N GLN A 142 18.23 22.36 -17.68
CA GLN A 142 18.27 22.16 -19.13
C GLN A 142 17.12 22.94 -19.79
N SER A 143 17.38 23.51 -20.97
CA SER A 143 16.33 24.19 -21.75
C SER A 143 15.20 23.23 -22.18
N LYS A 144 15.47 21.92 -22.19
CA LYS A 144 14.52 20.83 -22.45
C LYS A 144 14.95 19.57 -21.67
N ILE A 145 13.98 18.75 -21.24
CA ILE A 145 14.29 17.42 -20.71
C ILE A 145 14.78 16.54 -21.87
N PRO A 146 15.86 15.74 -21.69
CA PRO A 146 16.36 14.87 -22.75
C PRO A 146 15.31 13.85 -23.19
N PHE A 147 15.24 13.57 -24.49
CA PHE A 147 14.26 12.62 -25.04
C PHE A 147 14.39 11.21 -24.45
N TYR A 148 15.60 10.78 -24.06
CA TYR A 148 15.81 9.48 -23.43
C TYR A 148 15.14 9.36 -22.05
N PHE A 149 14.79 10.48 -21.40
CA PHE A 149 14.23 10.48 -20.05
C PHE A 149 12.94 9.66 -19.93
N LYS A 150 12.08 9.71 -20.96
CA LYS A 150 10.84 8.91 -21.01
C LYS A 150 11.09 7.41 -21.15
N HIS A 151 12.28 7.02 -21.60
CA HIS A 151 12.69 5.63 -21.80
C HIS A 151 13.60 5.11 -20.68
N SER A 152 13.99 5.96 -19.74
CA SER A 152 14.81 5.59 -18.58
C SER A 152 14.27 4.38 -17.78
N PRO A 153 12.94 4.21 -17.59
CA PRO A 153 12.41 3.04 -16.88
C PRO A 153 12.69 1.69 -17.57
N ASP A 154 12.78 1.68 -18.90
CA ASP A 154 12.78 0.46 -19.72
C ASP A 154 14.14 0.13 -20.35
N VAL A 155 14.94 1.17 -20.63
CA VAL A 155 16.15 1.05 -21.45
C VAL A 155 17.37 1.49 -20.64
N GLY A 156 18.46 0.73 -20.78
CA GLY A 156 19.78 1.07 -20.26
C GLY A 156 20.43 -0.07 -19.48
N GLU A 157 21.63 0.22 -18.96
CA GLU A 157 22.42 -0.75 -18.19
C GLU A 157 21.76 -1.10 -16.86
N ARG A 158 22.08 -2.28 -16.35
CA ARG A 158 21.61 -2.83 -15.07
C ARG A 158 22.80 -3.06 -14.15
N VAL A 159 22.60 -2.93 -12.84
CA VAL A 159 23.57 -3.44 -11.87
C VAL A 159 23.66 -4.96 -12.03
N VAL A 160 24.88 -5.49 -12.11
CA VAL A 160 25.13 -6.93 -12.12
C VAL A 160 25.46 -7.35 -10.69
N TRP A 161 24.60 -8.19 -10.11
CA TRP A 161 24.80 -8.70 -8.76
C TRP A 161 25.61 -9.99 -8.78
N SER A 162 26.42 -10.15 -7.74
CA SER A 162 27.14 -11.37 -7.39
C SER A 162 26.89 -11.71 -5.92
N LYS A 163 27.15 -12.96 -5.51
CA LYS A 163 27.02 -13.37 -4.10
C LYS A 163 27.83 -12.44 -3.18
N GLY A 164 29.05 -12.07 -3.61
CA GLY A 164 29.96 -11.12 -2.94
C GLY A 164 29.50 -9.66 -2.85
N SER A 165 28.29 -9.34 -3.30
CA SER A 165 27.74 -7.97 -3.31
C SER A 165 26.34 -7.86 -2.70
N LEU A 166 25.75 -8.97 -2.25
CA LEU A 166 24.44 -8.95 -1.64
C LEU A 166 24.49 -8.30 -0.24
N PRO A 167 23.49 -7.49 0.13
CA PRO A 167 23.39 -6.97 1.49
C PRO A 167 22.77 -8.02 2.45
N PRO A 168 22.81 -7.76 3.78
CA PRO A 168 22.13 -8.57 4.79
C PRO A 168 20.61 -8.69 4.58
N LEU A 169 20.00 -9.72 5.16
CA LEU A 169 18.58 -10.05 4.97
C LEU A 169 17.62 -8.91 5.37
N ASP A 170 17.90 -8.16 6.43
CA ASP A 170 17.05 -7.04 6.85
C ASP A 170 17.11 -5.85 5.88
N VAL A 171 18.26 -5.63 5.24
CA VAL A 171 18.41 -4.65 4.15
C VAL A 171 17.67 -5.14 2.89
N ILE A 172 17.69 -6.44 2.59
CA ILE A 172 16.89 -7.04 1.51
C ILE A 172 15.39 -6.90 1.80
N MET A 173 14.95 -7.07 3.05
CA MET A 173 13.56 -6.89 3.47
C MET A 173 13.06 -5.47 3.23
N VAL A 174 13.86 -4.47 3.61
CA VAL A 174 13.53 -3.05 3.36
C VAL A 174 13.53 -2.75 1.85
N TRP A 175 14.50 -3.29 1.11
CA TRP A 175 14.56 -3.16 -0.35
C TRP A 175 13.32 -3.75 -1.03
N HIS A 176 12.91 -4.96 -0.62
CA HIS A 176 11.70 -5.64 -1.09
C HIS A 176 10.47 -4.77 -0.87
N ALA A 177 10.20 -4.32 0.37
CA ALA A 177 9.06 -3.49 0.69
C ALA A 177 9.04 -2.16 -0.12
N TYR A 178 10.21 -1.59 -0.39
CA TYR A 178 10.33 -0.38 -1.20
C TYR A 178 9.96 -0.62 -2.67
N MET A 179 10.40 -1.74 -3.26
CA MET A 179 10.08 -2.10 -4.64
C MET A 179 8.59 -2.38 -4.86
N LEU A 180 7.87 -2.82 -3.82
CA LEU A 180 6.42 -3.00 -3.84
C LEU A 180 5.65 -1.66 -3.83
N ASN A 181 6.34 -0.53 -3.81
CA ASN A 181 5.81 0.82 -4.05
C ASN A 181 6.41 1.39 -5.34
N PRO A 182 6.00 0.86 -6.51
CA PRO A 182 6.79 0.94 -7.73
C PRO A 182 6.94 2.36 -8.27
N ARG A 183 5.97 3.26 -8.05
CA ARG A 183 6.11 4.67 -8.48
C ARG A 183 7.07 5.46 -7.62
N ASP A 184 7.03 5.26 -6.30
CA ASP A 184 7.94 5.93 -5.37
C ASP A 184 9.38 5.46 -5.56
N PHE A 185 9.56 4.15 -5.73
CA PHE A 185 10.86 3.56 -6.05
C PHE A 185 11.42 4.09 -7.37
N LEU A 186 10.59 4.19 -8.42
CA LEU A 186 11.00 4.75 -9.72
C LEU A 186 11.43 6.21 -9.58
N GLU A 187 10.61 7.01 -8.89
CA GLU A 187 10.83 8.44 -8.81
C GLU A 187 12.10 8.78 -8.03
N ASP A 188 12.39 8.08 -6.94
CA ASP A 188 13.66 8.25 -6.21
C ASP A 188 14.87 7.72 -7.01
N CYS A 189 14.73 6.62 -7.75
CA CYS A 189 15.78 6.15 -8.65
C CYS A 189 16.09 7.20 -9.74
N LEU A 190 15.07 7.83 -10.32
CA LEU A 190 15.24 8.91 -11.29
C LEU A 190 15.89 10.14 -10.65
N ARG A 191 15.38 10.56 -9.49
CA ARG A 191 15.82 11.77 -8.77
C ARG A 191 17.27 11.67 -8.30
N GLN A 192 17.70 10.47 -7.90
CA GLN A 192 19.04 10.22 -7.34
C GLN A 192 20.01 9.60 -8.36
N GLY A 193 19.59 9.42 -9.61
CA GLY A 193 20.42 8.86 -10.68
C GLY A 193 20.68 7.36 -10.60
N LYS A 194 19.91 6.61 -9.82
CA LYS A 194 20.12 5.17 -9.55
C LYS A 194 19.32 4.27 -10.51
N MET A 195 19.17 4.67 -11.77
CA MET A 195 18.38 3.90 -12.74
C MET A 195 19.00 2.55 -13.13
N ARG A 196 20.31 2.34 -12.96
CA ARG A 196 20.93 1.01 -13.10
C ARG A 196 20.40 0.05 -12.03
N PHE A 197 20.15 0.56 -10.83
CA PHE A 197 19.58 -0.20 -9.71
C PHE A 197 18.10 -0.51 -9.95
N TRP A 198 17.31 0.49 -10.36
CA TRP A 198 15.92 0.29 -10.82
C TRP A 198 15.80 -0.87 -11.81
N ARG A 199 16.65 -0.86 -12.85
CA ARG A 199 16.58 -1.84 -13.92
C ARG A 199 17.10 -3.23 -13.56
N ALA A 200 17.89 -3.35 -12.50
CA ALA A 200 18.39 -4.64 -12.02
C ALA A 200 17.26 -5.50 -11.45
N GLY A 201 16.28 -4.87 -10.80
CA GLY A 201 15.27 -5.58 -10.01
C GLY A 201 15.88 -6.35 -8.85
N LEU A 202 15.09 -7.21 -8.23
CA LEU A 202 15.58 -8.09 -7.18
C LEU A 202 16.36 -9.26 -7.83
N PRO A 203 17.65 -9.49 -7.48
CA PRO A 203 18.50 -10.45 -8.18
C PRO A 203 18.24 -11.89 -7.72
N TRP A 204 17.11 -12.46 -8.16
CA TRP A 204 16.65 -13.81 -7.78
C TRP A 204 17.69 -14.90 -7.99
N THR A 205 18.43 -14.87 -9.10
CA THR A 205 19.47 -15.87 -9.43
C THR A 205 20.63 -15.87 -8.42
N VAL A 206 20.79 -14.80 -7.64
CA VAL A 206 21.86 -14.66 -6.65
C VAL A 206 21.31 -14.81 -5.23
N ILE A 207 20.13 -14.25 -4.95
CA ILE A 207 19.48 -14.31 -3.62
C ILE A 207 18.96 -15.70 -3.30
N ASN A 208 18.24 -16.35 -4.22
CA ASN A 208 17.58 -17.62 -3.94
C ASN A 208 18.56 -18.74 -3.51
N PRO A 209 19.75 -18.89 -4.13
CA PRO A 209 20.76 -19.86 -3.68
C PRO A 209 21.48 -19.49 -2.37
N CYS A 210 21.22 -18.30 -1.82
CA CYS A 210 21.74 -17.85 -0.52
C CYS A 210 20.74 -18.06 0.62
N ILE A 211 19.55 -18.60 0.33
CA ILE A 211 18.57 -18.97 1.35
C ILE A 211 18.58 -20.50 1.39
N ASP A 212 18.67 -21.11 2.57
CA ASP A 212 18.55 -22.55 2.71
C ASP A 212 17.15 -23.04 2.30
N ASN A 213 17.02 -24.27 1.77
CA ASN A 213 15.72 -24.79 1.32
C ASN A 213 14.85 -25.29 2.46
N ASP A 214 15.45 -25.67 3.59
CA ASP A 214 14.77 -26.34 4.70
C ASP A 214 14.68 -25.41 5.92
N THR A 215 15.78 -24.70 6.24
CA THR A 215 15.83 -23.80 7.40
C THR A 215 15.43 -22.37 7.05
N PHE A 216 15.42 -22.01 5.75
CA PHE A 216 15.22 -20.65 5.26
C PHE A 216 16.24 -19.63 5.79
N GLU A 217 17.34 -20.09 6.39
CA GLU A 217 18.41 -19.22 6.84
C GLU A 217 19.12 -18.56 5.64
N TYR A 218 19.34 -17.25 5.75
CA TYR A 218 20.06 -16.50 4.72
C TYR A 218 21.56 -16.50 5.01
N GLN A 219 22.34 -17.09 4.10
CA GLN A 219 23.80 -17.15 4.16
C GLN A 219 24.43 -16.75 2.82
N THR A 220 25.43 -15.87 2.88
CA THR A 220 26.19 -15.41 1.71
C THR A 220 27.69 -15.62 1.94
N SER A 221 28.53 -15.20 0.98
CA SER A 221 29.99 -15.28 1.10
C SER A 221 30.53 -14.29 2.15
N GLU A 222 31.57 -14.68 2.89
CA GLU A 222 32.32 -13.80 3.83
C GLU A 222 32.74 -12.47 3.17
N ALA A 223 33.15 -12.49 1.90
CA ALA A 223 33.51 -11.29 1.15
C ALA A 223 32.34 -10.28 1.01
N ALA A 224 31.09 -10.74 0.94
CA ALA A 224 29.92 -9.86 0.94
C ALA A 224 29.72 -9.21 2.32
N MET A 225 29.98 -9.99 3.37
CA MET A 225 29.88 -9.53 4.75
C MET A 225 30.89 -8.44 5.04
N GLU A 226 32.17 -8.70 4.75
CA GLU A 226 33.26 -7.73 4.90
C GLU A 226 32.99 -6.47 4.08
N ARG A 227 32.62 -6.62 2.80
CA ARG A 227 32.30 -5.49 1.93
C ARG A 227 31.18 -4.63 2.49
N PHE A 228 30.10 -5.23 3.01
CA PHE A 228 29.01 -4.50 3.60
C PHE A 228 29.48 -3.74 4.85
N GLU A 229 30.23 -4.39 5.74
CA GLU A 229 30.73 -3.74 6.96
C GLU A 229 31.67 -2.57 6.63
N ASP A 230 32.60 -2.76 5.69
CA ASP A 230 33.57 -1.75 5.28
C ASP A 230 32.89 -0.54 4.62
N GLN A 231 31.91 -0.77 3.73
CA GLN A 231 31.28 0.30 2.96
C GLN A 231 30.20 1.07 3.76
N THR A 232 29.57 0.44 4.75
CA THR A 232 28.46 1.06 5.49
C THR A 232 28.84 1.47 6.91
N GLY A 233 29.91 0.89 7.46
CA GLY A 233 30.27 1.00 8.87
C GLY A 233 29.29 0.31 9.83
N CYS A 234 28.31 -0.44 9.31
CA CYS A 234 27.39 -1.26 10.09
C CYS A 234 27.91 -2.68 10.19
N LYS A 235 27.63 -3.38 11.28
CA LYS A 235 27.83 -4.83 11.37
C LYS A 235 26.92 -5.59 10.42
N TRP A 236 27.37 -6.75 9.93
CA TRP A 236 26.59 -7.62 9.05
C TRP A 236 25.29 -8.09 9.73
N GLU A 237 25.43 -8.59 10.95
CA GLU A 237 24.29 -8.88 11.80
C GLU A 237 23.80 -7.60 12.46
N SER A 238 22.57 -7.20 12.14
CA SER A 238 21.93 -6.00 12.72
C SER A 238 21.97 -6.03 14.25
N LEU A 239 21.93 -7.21 14.86
CA LEU A 239 21.87 -7.37 16.31
C LEU A 239 23.23 -7.13 16.99
N ASN A 240 24.33 -7.19 16.24
CA ASN A 240 25.68 -6.91 16.73
C ASN A 240 26.05 -5.41 16.65
N ASP A 241 25.27 -4.61 15.93
CA ASP A 241 25.43 -3.15 15.87
C ASP A 241 25.08 -2.49 17.22
N SER A 242 25.75 -1.38 17.54
CA SER A 242 25.55 -0.61 18.78
C SER A 242 24.06 -0.29 19.07
N PRO A 243 23.61 -0.40 20.33
CA PRO A 243 22.27 0.05 20.75
C PRO A 243 22.13 1.59 20.78
N ILE A 244 23.21 2.31 20.47
CA ILE A 244 23.27 3.76 20.39
C ILE A 244 23.24 4.18 18.92
N ALA A 245 22.23 4.96 18.54
CA ALA A 245 22.15 5.65 17.27
C ALA A 245 23.00 6.92 17.28
N THR A 246 23.51 7.31 16.11
CA THR A 246 24.25 8.56 15.92
C THR A 246 23.45 9.47 15.01
N ILE A 247 23.18 10.70 15.44
CA ILE A 247 22.59 11.75 14.60
C ILE A 247 23.50 12.98 14.55
N GLU A 248 23.47 13.71 13.45
CA GLU A 248 24.21 14.96 13.30
C GLU A 248 23.31 16.16 13.60
N CYS A 249 23.77 17.07 14.44
CA CYS A 249 23.04 18.30 14.74
C CYS A 249 22.92 19.17 13.48
N PRO A 250 21.71 19.52 13.02
CA PRO A 250 21.52 20.29 11.80
C PRO A 250 22.05 21.74 11.88
N LEU A 251 22.32 22.25 13.08
CA LEU A 251 22.89 23.58 13.29
C LEU A 251 24.42 23.58 13.39
N CYS A 252 24.98 22.87 14.38
CA CYS A 252 26.41 22.93 14.69
C CYS A 252 27.22 21.72 14.20
N ARG A 253 26.57 20.75 13.54
CA ARG A 253 27.21 19.55 12.97
C ARG A 253 27.81 18.59 14.01
N GLN A 254 27.61 18.86 15.30
CA GLN A 254 28.01 17.95 16.38
C GLN A 254 27.28 16.61 16.26
N ARG A 255 28.02 15.51 16.37
CA ARG A 255 27.45 14.15 16.47
C ARG A 255 26.88 13.93 17.88
N LEU A 256 25.64 13.47 17.94
CA LEU A 256 24.93 13.13 19.15
C LEU A 256 24.72 11.62 19.20
N TYR A 257 24.91 11.05 20.39
CA TYR A 257 24.80 9.62 20.66
C TYR A 257 23.54 9.37 21.49
N ILE A 258 22.59 8.62 20.93
CA ILE A 258 21.23 8.53 21.44
C ILE A 258 20.81 7.07 21.51
N PRO A 259 20.26 6.58 22.64
CA PRO A 259 19.69 5.24 22.68
C PRO A 259 18.62 5.05 21.60
N ARG A 260 18.64 3.87 20.97
CA ARG A 260 17.64 3.47 19.98
C ARG A 260 16.22 3.60 20.53
N THR A 261 16.01 3.03 21.70
CA THR A 261 14.77 3.17 22.46
C THR A 261 15.13 3.43 23.93
N ARG A 262 14.22 4.08 24.65
CA ARG A 262 14.26 4.16 26.12
C ARG A 262 13.05 3.46 26.74
N TRP A 263 12.55 2.42 26.07
CA TRP A 263 11.48 1.59 26.57
C TRP A 263 12.00 0.70 27.70
N ASP A 264 11.57 0.98 28.93
CA ASP A 264 11.98 0.31 30.17
C ASP A 264 10.77 -0.15 30.99
N SER A 265 11.00 -0.87 32.10
CA SER A 265 9.94 -1.42 32.96
C SER A 265 8.97 -0.39 33.54
N GLN A 266 9.36 0.88 33.66
CA GLN A 266 8.54 1.96 34.23
C GLN A 266 7.74 2.70 33.15
N SER A 267 8.28 2.80 31.94
CA SER A 267 7.61 3.40 30.79
C SER A 267 6.72 2.42 30.05
N ALA A 268 6.95 1.11 30.20
CA ALA A 268 6.30 0.05 29.43
C ALA A 268 4.79 0.05 29.54
N TRP A 269 4.19 0.48 30.65
CA TRP A 269 2.74 0.39 30.89
C TRP A 269 2.28 1.38 31.98
N THR A 270 1.50 2.40 31.61
CA THR A 270 0.85 3.32 32.57
C THR A 270 -0.67 3.20 32.51
N ARG A 271 -1.33 3.13 33.67
CA ARG A 271 -2.80 3.23 33.79
C ARG A 271 -3.17 4.71 33.86
N SER A 272 -4.00 5.18 32.93
CA SER A 272 -4.59 6.51 33.04
C SER A 272 -5.61 6.51 34.18
N SER A 273 -5.41 7.35 35.21
CA SER A 273 -6.28 7.45 36.38
C SER A 273 -7.62 8.16 36.12
N SER A 274 -7.84 8.70 34.91
CA SER A 274 -8.97 9.59 34.58
C SER A 274 -10.07 8.96 33.70
N LEU A 275 -9.91 7.72 33.23
CA LEU A 275 -10.91 7.00 32.43
C LEU A 275 -11.41 5.79 33.21
N LYS A 276 -12.74 5.57 33.21
CA LYS A 276 -13.40 4.47 33.93
C LYS A 276 -13.04 3.07 33.39
N ASP A 277 -12.38 3.01 32.24
CA ASP A 277 -11.75 1.83 31.64
C ASP A 277 -10.27 2.17 31.38
N ALA A 278 -9.41 1.96 32.37
CA ALA A 278 -8.00 2.33 32.29
C ALA A 278 -7.21 1.38 31.37
N GLU A 279 -7.29 1.58 30.05
CA GLU A 279 -6.41 0.89 29.10
C GLU A 279 -4.93 1.12 29.45
N LEU A 280 -4.15 0.05 29.41
CA LEU A 280 -2.71 0.08 29.65
C LEU A 280 -2.03 0.77 28.45
N HIS A 281 -1.46 1.96 28.65
CA HIS A 281 -0.75 2.72 27.62
C HIS A 281 0.74 2.82 27.95
N GLY A 282 1.55 2.15 27.13
CA GLY A 282 2.96 1.88 27.39
C GLY A 282 4.00 2.80 26.78
N GLU A 283 3.58 3.93 26.24
CA GLU A 283 4.46 4.72 25.37
C GLU A 283 4.39 6.22 25.59
N LEU A 284 3.77 6.62 26.68
CA LEU A 284 3.67 8.03 27.00
C LEU A 284 5.02 8.62 27.47
N VAL A 285 6.08 7.82 27.61
CA VAL A 285 7.35 8.27 28.23
C VAL A 285 8.60 7.94 27.40
N ALA A 286 8.62 6.83 26.63
CA ALA A 286 9.82 6.44 25.89
C ALA A 286 10.25 7.51 24.86
N ALA A 287 11.55 7.84 24.86
CA ALA A 287 12.11 8.99 24.15
C ALA A 287 13.47 8.72 23.46
N GLY A 288 13.76 7.46 23.13
CA GLY A 288 14.85 7.11 22.22
C GLY A 288 14.53 7.48 20.76
N LEU A 289 15.49 7.34 19.86
CA LEU A 289 15.34 7.76 18.46
C LEU A 289 14.19 7.04 17.74
N SER A 290 13.99 5.75 18.02
CA SER A 290 12.91 4.93 17.46
C SER A 290 11.56 5.16 18.16
N ASP A 291 11.51 5.98 19.21
CA ASP A 291 10.30 6.24 19.99
C ASP A 291 9.60 7.51 19.50
N LYS A 292 8.26 7.52 19.58
CA LYS A 292 7.41 8.62 19.10
C LYS A 292 7.70 9.97 19.78
N LYS A 293 8.07 9.96 21.06
CA LYS A 293 8.36 11.17 21.86
C LYS A 293 9.84 11.55 21.88
N PHE A 294 10.63 11.04 20.94
CA PHE A 294 12.04 11.38 20.79
C PHE A 294 12.29 12.89 20.90
N LYS A 295 13.19 13.26 21.81
CA LYS A 295 13.63 14.64 22.01
C LYS A 295 15.02 14.67 22.63
N VAL A 296 15.95 15.38 22.01
CA VAL A 296 17.31 15.58 22.55
C VAL A 296 17.73 17.04 22.38
N GLN A 297 18.47 17.57 23.34
CA GLN A 297 19.05 18.92 23.24
C GLN A 297 20.53 18.82 22.85
N CYS A 298 20.93 19.55 21.82
CA CYS A 298 22.32 19.69 21.43
C CYS A 298 23.03 20.77 22.27
N GLN A 299 24.36 20.71 22.39
CA GLN A 299 25.16 21.72 23.12
C GLN A 299 25.01 23.13 22.54
N CYS A 300 24.71 23.26 21.24
CA CYS A 300 24.42 24.54 20.62
C CYS A 300 23.01 25.08 20.94
N GLY A 301 22.25 24.43 21.82
CA GLY A 301 20.96 24.88 22.34
C GLY A 301 19.73 24.44 21.55
N ILE A 302 19.88 23.83 20.37
CA ILE A 302 18.70 23.36 19.60
C ILE A 302 18.12 22.08 20.19
N ILE A 303 16.82 21.94 20.06
CA ILE A 303 16.07 20.72 20.38
C ILE A 303 15.86 19.96 19.08
N ILE A 304 16.26 18.69 19.06
CA ILE A 304 16.06 17.78 17.94
C ILE A 304 14.98 16.78 18.33
N ASP A 305 13.89 16.77 17.57
CA ASP A 305 12.78 15.83 17.62
C ASP A 305 12.44 15.37 16.18
N HIS A 306 11.48 14.46 16.04
CA HIS A 306 11.07 13.95 14.72
C HIS A 306 10.50 15.04 13.80
N GLU A 307 9.88 16.09 14.34
CA GLU A 307 9.38 17.23 13.55
C GLU A 307 10.53 18.04 12.96
N LEU A 308 11.59 18.30 13.74
CA LEU A 308 12.79 18.94 13.21
C LEU A 308 13.41 18.07 12.12
N LEU A 309 13.54 16.76 12.31
CA LEU A 309 14.12 15.87 11.29
C LEU A 309 13.34 15.91 9.97
N ARG A 310 11.99 15.95 10.02
CA ARG A 310 11.12 16.09 8.84
C ARG A 310 11.31 17.42 8.13
N THR A 311 11.38 18.53 8.86
CA THR A 311 11.64 19.86 8.25
C THR A 311 13.05 19.97 7.69
N GLN A 312 14.05 19.33 8.30
CA GLN A 312 15.41 19.27 7.77
C GLN A 312 15.53 18.40 6.52
N LYS A 313 14.71 17.35 6.37
CA LYS A 313 14.56 16.64 5.08
C LYS A 313 14.07 17.59 4.00
N PHE A 314 12.97 18.33 4.25
CA PHE A 314 12.43 19.30 3.31
C PHE A 314 13.46 20.37 2.93
N ARG A 315 14.16 20.94 3.91
CA ARG A 315 15.25 21.90 3.72
C ARG A 315 16.33 21.37 2.79
N ARG A 316 16.77 20.13 3.00
CA ARG A 316 17.78 19.47 2.16
C ARG A 316 17.28 19.34 0.72
N ASP A 317 16.04 18.90 0.53
CA ASP A 317 15.46 18.74 -0.80
C ASP A 317 15.33 20.09 -1.55
N ILE A 318 14.93 21.19 -0.89
CA ILE A 318 14.91 22.52 -1.55
C ILE A 318 16.32 23.03 -1.88
N GLN A 319 17.31 22.75 -1.03
CA GLN A 319 18.71 23.11 -1.28
C GLN A 319 19.27 22.30 -2.45
N MET A 320 18.92 21.01 -2.56
CA MET A 320 19.29 20.17 -3.70
C MET A 320 18.62 20.66 -4.99
N LEU A 321 17.35 21.09 -4.92
CA LEU A 321 16.67 21.74 -6.05
C LEU A 321 17.44 22.96 -6.54
N ARG A 322 17.78 23.90 -5.65
CA ARG A 322 18.47 25.14 -6.03
C ARG A 322 19.91 24.93 -6.48
N ASN A 323 20.67 24.11 -5.76
CA ASN A 323 22.13 24.03 -5.94
C ASN A 323 22.53 22.96 -6.96
N LEU A 324 21.79 21.85 -7.01
CA LEU A 324 22.11 20.66 -7.79
C LEU A 324 21.07 20.35 -8.86
N ASP A 325 19.96 21.10 -8.90
CA ASP A 325 18.89 20.93 -9.87
C ASP A 325 18.24 19.53 -9.81
N VAL A 326 18.12 19.02 -8.58
CA VAL A 326 17.42 17.78 -8.26
C VAL A 326 15.97 18.11 -7.94
N PRO A 327 14.98 17.63 -8.71
CA PRO A 327 13.58 17.93 -8.46
C PRO A 327 13.14 17.47 -7.07
N MET A 328 12.19 18.20 -6.49
CA MET A 328 11.50 17.79 -5.27
C MET A 328 10.86 16.40 -5.47
N PRO A 329 10.87 15.51 -4.47
CA PRO A 329 10.15 14.24 -4.55
C PRO A 329 8.65 14.52 -4.77
N GLY A 330 7.95 13.63 -5.47
CA GLY A 330 6.54 13.78 -5.85
C GLY A 330 6.27 14.53 -7.16
N THR A 331 7.30 15.00 -7.88
CA THR A 331 7.14 16.02 -8.93
C THR A 331 7.62 15.60 -10.34
N ILE A 332 8.05 14.35 -10.52
CA ILE A 332 8.61 13.89 -11.80
C ILE A 332 7.56 13.17 -12.64
N LEU A 333 6.86 12.20 -12.04
CA LEU A 333 5.88 11.37 -12.76
C LEU A 333 4.58 12.15 -12.98
N ASN A 334 3.90 11.92 -14.12
CA ASN A 334 2.56 12.44 -14.38
C ASN A 334 1.48 11.72 -13.53
N ASP A 335 0.19 11.99 -13.79
CA ASP A 335 -0.94 11.35 -13.10
C ASP A 335 -1.18 9.88 -13.48
N THR A 336 -0.53 9.40 -14.55
CA THR A 336 -0.50 7.99 -14.93
C THR A 336 0.74 7.24 -14.43
N GLY A 337 1.63 7.91 -13.69
CA GLY A 337 2.87 7.33 -13.13
C GLY A 337 4.02 7.24 -14.13
N ILE A 338 3.94 7.94 -15.27
CA ILE A 338 4.90 7.88 -16.37
C ILE A 338 5.76 9.16 -16.35
N PRO A 339 7.10 9.07 -16.51
CA PRO A 339 7.95 10.24 -16.75
C PRO A 339 7.68 10.82 -18.14
N GLU A 340 7.41 12.12 -18.21
CA GLU A 340 7.12 12.83 -19.47
C GLU A 340 8.29 13.72 -19.90
N VAL A 341 8.39 13.92 -21.22
CA VAL A 341 9.27 14.93 -21.83
C VAL A 341 8.37 16.05 -22.35
N PRO A 342 8.16 17.13 -21.58
CA PRO A 342 7.28 18.20 -21.99
C PRO A 342 7.88 19.02 -23.15
N VAL A 343 7.02 19.50 -24.04
CA VAL A 343 7.43 20.45 -25.10
C VAL A 343 7.98 21.74 -24.48
N LEU A 344 7.38 22.19 -23.37
CA LEU A 344 7.81 23.36 -22.62
C LEU A 344 7.79 23.08 -21.12
N LEU A 345 8.98 23.13 -20.49
CA LEU A 345 9.17 22.89 -19.06
C LEU A 345 8.33 23.81 -18.17
N SER A 346 8.13 25.07 -18.57
CA SER A 346 7.37 26.06 -17.80
C SER A 346 5.87 25.76 -17.71
N LEU A 347 5.36 24.85 -18.54
CA LEU A 347 3.95 24.44 -18.55
C LEU A 347 3.74 23.01 -18.04
N HIS A 348 4.82 22.29 -17.69
CA HIS A 348 4.74 20.90 -17.25
C HIS A 348 4.13 20.81 -15.84
N PRO A 349 2.93 20.22 -15.66
CA PRO A 349 2.24 20.25 -14.37
C PRO A 349 2.95 19.52 -13.23
N PRO A 350 3.57 18.32 -13.42
CA PRO A 350 4.31 17.63 -12.36
C PRO A 350 5.42 18.50 -11.76
N LEU A 351 6.12 19.29 -12.59
CA LEU A 351 7.22 20.14 -12.16
C LEU A 351 6.78 21.48 -11.56
N PHE A 352 5.48 21.75 -11.46
CA PHE A 352 4.96 23.00 -10.90
C PHE A 352 5.53 23.32 -9.50
N PRO A 353 5.58 22.38 -8.54
CA PRO A 353 6.12 22.68 -7.21
C PRO A 353 7.60 23.12 -7.24
N ASN A 354 8.41 22.57 -8.16
CA ASN A 354 9.80 23.01 -8.33
C ASN A 354 9.89 24.47 -8.77
N ARG A 355 9.06 24.87 -9.74
CA ARG A 355 9.00 26.26 -10.22
C ARG A 355 8.43 27.21 -9.17
N LEU A 356 7.50 26.72 -8.34
CA LEU A 356 6.94 27.48 -7.22
C LEU A 356 8.04 27.80 -6.19
N ILE A 357 8.86 26.80 -5.86
CA ILE A 357 9.91 26.91 -4.86
C ILE A 357 11.09 27.73 -5.38
N ASP A 358 11.60 27.43 -6.58
CA ASP A 358 12.86 28.00 -7.09
C ASP A 358 12.73 28.64 -8.49
N GLY A 359 11.59 29.30 -8.75
CA GLY A 359 11.32 29.96 -10.03
C GLY A 359 12.12 31.26 -10.25
N PRO A 360 12.46 31.62 -11.50
CA PRO A 360 13.36 32.75 -11.80
C PRO A 360 12.74 34.14 -11.60
N ARG A 361 11.41 34.27 -11.58
CA ARG A 361 10.71 35.57 -11.46
C ARG A 361 10.29 35.92 -10.03
N LYS A 362 9.79 34.92 -9.33
CA LYS A 362 9.40 34.98 -7.92
C LYS A 362 9.45 33.55 -7.39
N SER A 363 10.06 33.37 -6.24
CA SER A 363 10.36 32.04 -5.69
C SER A 363 10.03 32.02 -4.21
N LEU A 364 9.50 30.90 -3.73
CA LEU A 364 9.20 30.68 -2.32
C LEU A 364 10.45 30.27 -1.50
N TYR A 365 11.57 29.96 -2.17
CA TYR A 365 12.78 29.43 -1.54
C TYR A 365 13.25 30.24 -0.33
N THR A 366 13.40 31.56 -0.43
CA THR A 366 13.96 32.36 0.68
C THR A 366 13.09 32.28 1.93
N THR A 367 11.76 32.27 1.76
CA THR A 367 10.81 32.07 2.85
C THR A 367 10.95 30.68 3.44
N LEU A 368 10.91 29.62 2.61
CA LEU A 368 11.04 28.24 3.09
C LEU A 368 12.39 27.97 3.74
N GLU A 369 13.46 28.56 3.23
CA GLU A 369 14.79 28.45 3.79
C GLU A 369 14.89 29.16 5.13
N ALA A 370 14.18 30.27 5.34
CA ALA A 370 14.06 30.88 6.65
C ALA A 370 13.19 30.05 7.61
N THR A 371 12.03 29.56 7.14
CA THR A 371 11.08 28.75 7.93
C THR A 371 11.68 27.42 8.38
N THR A 372 12.51 26.80 7.55
CA THR A 372 13.14 25.50 7.87
C THR A 372 14.50 25.63 8.55
N HIS A 373 14.99 26.85 8.79
CA HIS A 373 16.28 27.05 9.43
C HIS A 373 16.25 26.50 10.87
N PRO A 374 17.26 25.72 11.34
CA PRO A 374 17.23 25.12 12.69
C PRO A 374 17.09 26.10 13.87
N ARG A 375 17.33 27.41 13.64
CA ARG A 375 17.16 28.50 14.63
C ARG A 375 15.85 29.28 14.50
N SER A 376 14.99 28.99 13.51
CA SER A 376 13.65 29.59 13.48
C SER A 376 12.93 29.29 14.80
N LEU A 377 12.08 30.22 15.28
CA LEU A 377 11.28 30.14 16.53
C LEU A 377 10.85 28.71 16.90
N PRO A 378 10.72 28.35 18.20
CA PRO A 378 10.76 26.96 18.66
C PRO A 378 9.82 26.04 17.86
N ASN A 379 10.45 25.21 17.02
CA ASN A 379 9.93 24.05 16.31
C ASN A 379 8.81 24.32 15.28
N LYS A 380 9.15 25.04 14.20
CA LYS A 380 8.39 25.00 12.95
C LYS A 380 8.22 23.56 12.46
N LYS A 381 7.03 23.23 11.95
CA LYS A 381 6.62 21.89 11.52
C LYS A 381 6.27 21.87 10.03
N MET A 382 5.97 20.69 9.50
CA MET A 382 5.46 20.57 8.12
C MET A 382 4.16 21.36 7.89
N THR A 383 3.37 21.62 8.94
CA THR A 383 2.19 22.51 8.87
C THR A 383 2.54 23.96 8.55
N ASP A 384 3.70 24.45 9.01
CA ASP A 384 4.15 25.80 8.71
C ASP A 384 4.64 25.91 7.26
N ILE A 385 5.40 24.91 6.78
CA ILE A 385 5.84 24.81 5.38
C ILE A 385 4.62 24.78 4.44
N ARG A 386 3.58 24.01 4.83
CA ARG A 386 2.30 24.01 4.13
C ARG A 386 1.68 25.41 4.10
N ALA A 387 1.63 26.11 5.23
CA ALA A 387 1.05 27.45 5.32
C ALA A 387 1.80 28.46 4.44
N ASP A 388 3.13 28.38 4.38
CA ASP A 388 3.94 29.21 3.47
C ASP A 388 3.60 28.95 2.00
N ILE A 389 3.43 27.68 1.62
CA ILE A 389 3.00 27.28 0.27
C ILE A 389 1.59 27.80 -0.03
N GLU A 390 0.63 27.58 0.88
CA GLU A 390 -0.76 28.04 0.72
C GLU A 390 -0.82 29.57 0.58
N GLY A 391 -0.14 30.32 1.44
CA GLY A 391 -0.09 31.78 1.36
C GLY A 391 0.50 32.28 0.05
N PHE A 392 1.57 31.63 -0.46
CA PHE A 392 2.14 31.99 -1.75
C PHE A 392 1.21 31.68 -2.93
N LEU A 393 0.36 30.65 -2.83
CA LEU A 393 -0.63 30.30 -3.85
C LEU A 393 -1.83 31.25 -3.88
N GLU A 394 -2.15 31.90 -2.76
CA GLU A 394 -3.20 32.92 -2.69
C GLU A 394 -2.82 34.22 -3.43
N GLU A 395 -1.52 34.51 -3.52
CA GLU A 395 -1.01 35.66 -4.27
C GLU A 395 -1.13 35.45 -5.79
N LYS A 396 -2.08 36.15 -6.43
CA LYS A 396 -2.38 36.00 -7.87
C LYS A 396 -1.15 36.14 -8.77
N ASP A 397 -0.25 37.06 -8.46
CA ASP A 397 0.95 37.30 -9.27
C ASP A 397 2.01 36.20 -9.10
N CYS A 398 2.05 35.51 -7.96
CA CYS A 398 2.92 34.36 -7.75
C CYS A 398 2.59 33.22 -8.70
N VAL A 399 1.31 32.84 -8.80
CA VAL A 399 0.87 31.74 -9.68
C VAL A 399 1.10 32.10 -11.15
N ARG A 400 0.77 33.33 -11.55
CA ARG A 400 1.03 33.84 -12.91
C ARG A 400 2.51 33.81 -13.27
N ASN A 401 3.37 34.26 -12.35
CA ASN A 401 4.82 34.30 -12.55
C ASN A 401 5.43 32.90 -12.62
N THR A 402 4.93 31.95 -11.81
CA THR A 402 5.39 30.56 -11.78
C THR A 402 5.13 29.84 -13.11
N ASN A 403 3.96 30.06 -13.71
CA ASN A 403 3.55 29.42 -14.96
C ASN A 403 3.86 30.24 -16.21
N ASN A 404 4.38 31.46 -16.06
CA ASN A 404 4.51 32.43 -17.14
C ASN A 404 3.20 32.56 -17.97
N ASN A 405 2.07 32.68 -17.26
CA ASN A 405 0.72 32.68 -17.82
C ASN A 405 -0.12 33.79 -17.17
N THR A 406 -1.20 34.21 -17.83
CA THR A 406 -2.16 35.21 -17.34
C THR A 406 -3.11 34.66 -16.28
N SER A 407 -3.35 33.34 -16.29
CA SER A 407 -4.19 32.66 -15.31
C SER A 407 -3.47 32.50 -13.96
N HIS A 408 -4.20 32.76 -12.88
CA HIS A 408 -3.81 32.50 -11.49
C HIS A 408 -4.48 31.24 -10.92
N VAL A 409 -5.26 30.52 -11.74
CA VAL A 409 -5.98 29.32 -11.33
C VAL A 409 -5.13 28.09 -11.59
N LEU A 410 -4.85 27.32 -10.54
CA LEU A 410 -4.12 26.05 -10.65
C LEU A 410 -4.91 25.03 -11.47
N LYS A 411 -4.20 24.23 -12.26
CA LYS A 411 -4.73 23.04 -12.92
C LYS A 411 -4.88 21.90 -11.91
N ARG A 412 -5.76 20.95 -12.21
CA ARG A 412 -5.91 19.72 -11.39
C ARG A 412 -4.58 18.98 -11.23
N ALA A 413 -3.80 18.83 -12.29
CA ALA A 413 -2.52 18.13 -12.24
C ALA A 413 -1.46 18.88 -11.39
N GLU A 414 -1.44 20.21 -11.41
CA GLU A 414 -0.54 21.03 -10.56
C GLU A 414 -0.89 20.87 -9.08
N ARG A 415 -2.19 20.91 -8.77
CA ARG A 415 -2.72 20.61 -7.43
C ARG A 415 -2.31 19.22 -6.93
N ILE A 416 -2.33 18.23 -7.82
CA ILE A 416 -1.91 16.86 -7.52
C ILE A 416 -0.41 16.81 -7.23
N ALA A 417 0.41 17.49 -8.04
CA ALA A 417 1.86 17.53 -7.87
C ALA A 417 2.28 18.15 -6.52
N ILE A 418 1.65 19.26 -6.11
CA ILE A 418 1.91 19.88 -4.79
C ILE A 418 1.66 18.89 -3.65
N ARG A 419 0.59 18.09 -3.77
CA ARG A 419 0.22 17.12 -2.73
C ARG A 419 1.12 15.91 -2.69
N ARG A 420 1.45 15.37 -3.87
CA ARG A 420 2.41 14.29 -3.99
C ARG A 420 3.78 14.68 -3.47
N MET A 421 4.17 15.96 -3.59
CA MET A 421 5.37 16.48 -2.96
C MET A 421 5.22 16.55 -1.43
N MET A 422 4.16 17.19 -0.94
CA MET A 422 3.97 17.38 0.51
C MET A 422 3.79 16.04 1.26
N SER A 423 3.20 15.02 0.64
CA SER A 423 3.04 13.70 1.26
C SER A 423 4.37 13.02 1.62
N ARG A 424 5.48 13.44 1.03
CA ARG A 424 6.83 12.87 1.24
C ARG A 424 7.52 13.32 2.52
N TYR A 425 6.85 14.14 3.34
CA TYR A 425 7.46 14.78 4.51
C TYR A 425 6.64 14.68 5.80
N TRP A 426 5.32 14.44 5.72
CA TRP A 426 4.44 14.50 6.90
C TRP A 426 4.83 13.53 8.00
N ASP A 427 5.17 12.30 7.63
CA ASP A 427 5.53 11.25 8.57
C ASP A 427 6.84 10.56 8.18
N ASN A 428 7.72 11.27 7.48
CA ASN A 428 8.94 10.70 6.93
C ASN A 428 10.10 11.69 6.98
N SER A 429 11.15 11.32 7.70
CA SER A 429 12.42 12.05 7.79
C SER A 429 13.56 11.41 6.99
N SER A 430 13.36 10.19 6.47
CA SER A 430 14.33 9.49 5.62
C SER A 430 14.45 10.17 4.25
N PRO A 431 15.52 9.97 3.46
CA PRO A 431 15.67 10.58 2.14
C PRO A 431 14.71 10.02 1.07
N PHE A 432 13.92 9.00 1.40
CA PHE A 432 13.02 8.30 0.47
C PHE A 432 11.64 8.98 0.40
N ALA A 433 10.94 8.77 -0.70
CA ALA A 433 9.55 9.21 -0.90
C ALA A 433 8.55 8.42 -0.04
N LEU A 434 8.92 7.22 0.39
CA LEU A 434 8.13 6.29 1.18
C LEU A 434 8.66 6.19 2.62
N ASP A 435 7.75 6.08 3.59
CA ASP A 435 8.09 5.66 4.96
C ASP A 435 8.38 4.15 4.95
N LEU A 436 9.66 3.81 4.81
CA LEU A 436 10.12 2.43 4.67
C LEU A 436 9.84 1.58 5.91
N VAL A 437 9.86 2.17 7.12
CA VAL A 437 9.49 1.46 8.35
C VAL A 437 8.03 1.04 8.26
N GLY A 438 7.13 1.99 7.99
CA GLY A 438 5.71 1.67 7.88
C GLY A 438 5.40 0.70 6.75
N ALA A 439 6.13 0.75 5.63
CA ALA A 439 5.95 -0.18 4.52
C ALA A 439 6.32 -1.62 4.91
N VAL A 440 7.47 -1.84 5.56
CA VAL A 440 7.87 -3.17 6.05
C VAL A 440 6.84 -3.73 7.03
N ILE A 441 6.36 -2.91 7.98
CA ILE A 441 5.36 -3.35 8.97
C ILE A 441 4.06 -3.79 8.31
N ARG A 442 3.55 -3.03 7.32
CA ARG A 442 2.35 -3.41 6.57
C ARG A 442 2.55 -4.72 5.79
N GLN A 443 3.69 -4.86 5.10
CA GLN A 443 4.03 -6.10 4.39
C GLN A 443 4.17 -7.31 5.33
N GLY A 444 4.51 -7.12 6.60
CA GLY A 444 4.58 -8.20 7.59
C GLY A 444 3.30 -9.04 7.67
N SER A 445 2.13 -8.41 7.62
CA SER A 445 0.85 -9.14 7.62
C SER A 445 0.60 -9.96 6.35
N PHE A 446 1.20 -9.58 5.22
CA PHE A 446 1.18 -10.38 3.99
C PHE A 446 2.13 -11.58 4.12
N VAL A 447 3.34 -11.36 4.65
CA VAL A 447 4.33 -12.41 4.94
C VAL A 447 3.73 -13.49 5.84
N ASP A 448 3.11 -13.12 6.97
CA ASP A 448 2.48 -14.08 7.89
C ASP A 448 1.37 -14.89 7.22
N LYS A 449 0.58 -14.26 6.34
CA LYS A 449 -0.46 -14.97 5.60
C LYS A 449 0.12 -15.95 4.59
N MET A 450 1.25 -15.61 3.95
CA MET A 450 1.93 -16.54 3.04
C MET A 450 2.53 -17.72 3.80
N HIS A 451 3.12 -17.47 4.98
CA HIS A 451 3.58 -18.50 5.90
C HIS A 451 2.43 -19.42 6.33
N SER A 452 1.34 -18.87 6.88
CA SER A 452 0.21 -19.67 7.39
C SER A 452 -0.54 -20.48 6.32
N ILE A 453 -0.53 -20.01 5.07
CA ILE A 453 -1.11 -20.76 3.93
C ILE A 453 -0.16 -21.89 3.49
N ASP A 454 1.14 -21.71 3.69
CA ASP A 454 2.19 -22.69 3.46
C ASP A 454 2.24 -23.29 2.04
N TRP A 455 2.07 -22.43 1.02
CA TRP A 455 2.13 -22.89 -0.38
C TRP A 455 3.50 -23.42 -0.80
N ILE A 456 4.57 -23.03 -0.11
CA ILE A 456 5.94 -23.43 -0.47
C ILE A 456 6.16 -24.93 -0.23
N HIS A 457 5.54 -25.50 0.81
CA HIS A 457 5.59 -26.94 1.10
C HIS A 457 4.46 -27.74 0.41
N SER A 458 3.63 -27.07 -0.40
CA SER A 458 2.53 -27.74 -1.09
C SER A 458 3.05 -28.67 -2.20
N PRO A 459 2.59 -29.94 -2.29
CA PRO A 459 2.95 -30.83 -3.40
C PRO A 459 2.42 -30.34 -4.76
N THR A 460 1.51 -29.36 -4.76
CA THR A 460 0.94 -28.73 -5.95
C THR A 460 1.41 -27.28 -6.13
N ALA A 461 2.50 -26.86 -5.49
CA ALA A 461 3.01 -25.49 -5.53
C ALA A 461 3.11 -24.95 -6.97
N THR A 462 3.74 -25.67 -7.89
CA THR A 462 3.91 -25.22 -9.29
C THR A 462 2.58 -24.99 -10.02
N SER A 463 1.61 -25.90 -9.88
CA SER A 463 0.29 -25.74 -10.52
C SER A 463 -0.54 -24.66 -9.85
N THR A 464 -0.40 -24.49 -8.53
CA THR A 464 -0.97 -23.38 -7.77
C THR A 464 -0.43 -22.04 -8.27
N MET A 465 0.90 -21.92 -8.45
CA MET A 465 1.52 -20.71 -9.01
C MET A 465 1.04 -20.44 -10.45
N ALA A 466 0.93 -21.46 -11.29
CA ALA A 466 0.42 -21.30 -12.65
C ALA A 466 -1.02 -20.72 -12.66
N ARG A 467 -1.89 -21.22 -11.78
CA ARG A 467 -3.27 -20.74 -11.63
C ARG A 467 -3.34 -19.29 -11.14
N LEU A 468 -2.54 -18.92 -10.14
CA LEU A 468 -2.55 -17.54 -9.64
C LEU A 468 -1.97 -16.54 -10.65
N ILE A 469 -1.00 -16.93 -11.47
CA ILE A 469 -0.45 -16.08 -12.54
C ILE A 469 -1.51 -15.81 -13.62
N GLN A 470 -2.34 -16.82 -13.94
CA GLN A 470 -3.49 -16.63 -14.83
C GLN A 470 -4.51 -15.67 -14.22
N LYS A 471 -4.83 -15.85 -12.94
CA LYS A 471 -5.76 -14.97 -12.20
C LYS A 471 -5.24 -13.53 -12.11
N TYR A 472 -3.93 -13.34 -11.92
CA TYR A 472 -3.27 -12.05 -11.96
C TYR A 472 -3.34 -11.39 -13.34
N SER A 473 -3.13 -12.14 -14.42
CA SER A 473 -3.29 -11.61 -15.78
C SER A 473 -4.71 -11.05 -16.00
N ARG A 474 -5.73 -11.79 -15.55
CA ARG A 474 -7.14 -11.37 -15.58
C ARG A 474 -7.42 -10.17 -14.68
N TYR A 475 -6.78 -10.09 -13.52
CA TYR A 475 -6.87 -8.93 -12.62
C TYR A 475 -6.34 -7.65 -13.29
N ILE A 476 -5.24 -7.74 -14.03
CA ILE A 476 -4.72 -6.62 -14.83
C ILE A 476 -5.67 -6.25 -15.96
N ASP A 477 -6.34 -7.22 -16.60
CA ASP A 477 -7.37 -6.94 -17.60
C ASP A 477 -8.58 -6.21 -16.98
N ILE A 478 -8.98 -6.52 -15.73
CA ILE A 478 -10.01 -5.76 -15.00
C ILE A 478 -9.60 -4.28 -14.85
N ILE A 479 -8.37 -4.03 -14.41
CA ILE A 479 -7.83 -2.67 -14.24
C ILE A 479 -7.80 -1.93 -15.58
N ALA A 480 -7.37 -2.61 -16.66
CA ALA A 480 -7.34 -2.04 -18.00
C ALA A 480 -8.74 -1.64 -18.50
N CYS A 481 -9.75 -2.50 -18.29
CA CYS A 481 -11.12 -2.24 -18.70
C CYS A 481 -11.87 -1.23 -17.83
N HIS A 482 -11.41 -1.01 -16.58
CA HIS A 482 -12.09 -0.16 -15.60
C HIS A 482 -11.12 0.83 -14.93
N PRO A 483 -10.45 1.73 -15.68
CA PRO A 483 -9.33 2.54 -15.19
C PRO A 483 -9.70 3.56 -14.09
N TYR A 484 -10.99 3.78 -13.84
CA TYR A 484 -11.49 4.70 -12.81
C TYR A 484 -12.01 4.00 -11.54
N HIS A 485 -11.87 2.68 -11.47
CA HIS A 485 -12.23 1.87 -10.31
C HIS A 485 -10.97 1.28 -9.64
N THR A 486 -10.97 1.26 -8.31
CA THR A 486 -9.96 0.58 -7.51
C THR A 486 -10.25 -0.91 -7.51
N ALA A 487 -9.30 -1.71 -8.00
CA ALA A 487 -9.36 -3.17 -7.94
C ALA A 487 -8.56 -3.67 -6.73
N VAL A 488 -9.08 -4.64 -5.99
CA VAL A 488 -8.40 -5.18 -4.79
C VAL A 488 -8.05 -6.64 -5.01
N PRO A 489 -6.77 -7.04 -4.86
CA PRO A 489 -6.34 -8.39 -5.10
C PRO A 489 -6.81 -9.37 -4.00
N THR A 490 -6.91 -10.63 -4.37
CA THR A 490 -6.87 -11.76 -3.43
C THR A 490 -5.40 -12.10 -3.14
N LEU A 491 -5.11 -12.79 -2.03
CA LEU A 491 -3.73 -13.12 -1.62
C LEU A 491 -2.91 -13.81 -2.71
N ASP A 492 -3.52 -14.71 -3.48
CA ASP A 492 -2.90 -15.41 -4.60
C ASP A 492 -2.57 -14.46 -5.77
N VAL A 493 -3.49 -13.56 -6.13
CA VAL A 493 -3.25 -12.51 -7.13
C VAL A 493 -2.14 -11.56 -6.69
N ASP A 494 -2.13 -11.19 -5.41
CA ASP A 494 -1.19 -10.23 -4.85
C ASP A 494 0.24 -10.80 -4.81
N LEU A 495 0.41 -12.09 -4.48
CA LEU A 495 1.70 -12.77 -4.58
C LEU A 495 2.28 -12.67 -6.00
N ALA A 496 1.48 -12.93 -7.03
CA ALA A 496 1.91 -12.80 -8.42
C ALA A 496 2.26 -11.34 -8.77
N TRP A 497 1.46 -10.39 -8.26
CA TRP A 497 1.63 -8.98 -8.51
C TRP A 497 2.92 -8.45 -7.88
N HIS A 498 3.15 -8.73 -6.60
CA HIS A 498 4.40 -8.41 -5.90
C HIS A 498 5.61 -9.03 -6.60
N THR A 499 5.51 -10.31 -7.00
CA THR A 499 6.57 -10.98 -7.77
C THR A 499 6.90 -10.24 -9.07
N HIS A 500 5.90 -9.69 -9.77
CA HIS A 500 6.12 -8.89 -10.96
C HIS A 500 6.83 -7.56 -10.64
N GLN A 501 6.40 -6.87 -9.58
CA GLN A 501 6.98 -5.59 -9.16
C GLN A 501 8.47 -5.68 -8.80
N LEU A 502 8.91 -6.85 -8.31
CA LEU A 502 10.32 -7.16 -8.06
C LEU A 502 11.16 -7.29 -9.35
N SER A 503 10.54 -7.12 -10.52
CA SER A 503 11.16 -6.99 -11.85
C SER A 503 10.74 -5.66 -12.52
N PRO A 504 11.21 -4.49 -12.02
CA PRO A 504 10.58 -3.20 -12.29
C PRO A 504 10.46 -2.80 -13.77
N PRO A 505 11.47 -2.99 -14.64
CA PRO A 505 11.32 -2.66 -16.07
C PRO A 505 10.25 -3.51 -16.77
N TYR A 506 10.17 -4.81 -16.43
CA TYR A 506 9.18 -5.70 -17.03
C TYR A 506 7.78 -5.36 -16.53
N TYR A 507 7.62 -5.08 -15.23
CA TYR A 507 6.36 -4.64 -14.66
C TYR A 507 5.89 -3.29 -15.22
N TYR A 508 6.80 -2.32 -15.33
CA TYR A 508 6.51 -1.03 -15.95
C TYR A 508 6.06 -1.21 -17.40
N ALA A 509 6.85 -1.89 -18.24
CA ALA A 509 6.51 -2.11 -19.64
C ALA A 509 5.18 -2.87 -19.80
N TYR A 510 4.95 -3.90 -18.99
CA TYR A 510 3.72 -4.69 -19.02
C TYR A 510 2.49 -3.84 -18.68
N THR A 511 2.54 -3.10 -17.57
CA THR A 511 1.39 -2.31 -17.09
C THR A 511 1.11 -1.10 -17.96
N VAL A 512 2.15 -0.38 -18.42
CA VAL A 512 1.97 0.74 -19.34
C VAL A 512 1.40 0.26 -20.67
N THR A 513 1.88 -0.86 -21.22
CA THR A 513 1.35 -1.43 -22.47
C THR A 513 -0.10 -1.87 -22.32
N LYS A 514 -0.46 -2.52 -21.20
CA LYS A 514 -1.79 -3.08 -20.98
C LYS A 514 -2.83 -2.06 -20.55
N THR A 515 -2.43 -1.07 -19.75
CA THR A 515 -3.36 -0.18 -19.05
C THR A 515 -3.17 1.30 -19.39
N THR A 516 -2.17 1.65 -20.21
CA THR A 516 -1.71 3.04 -20.49
C THR A 516 -1.18 3.79 -19.27
N ARG A 517 -1.01 3.09 -18.15
CA ARG A 517 -0.62 3.65 -16.85
C ARG A 517 0.43 2.75 -16.22
N PHE A 518 1.36 3.36 -15.51
CA PHE A 518 2.21 2.60 -14.63
C PHE A 518 1.43 2.31 -13.35
N ILE A 519 0.93 1.09 -13.19
CA ILE A 519 0.03 0.75 -12.08
C ILE A 519 0.82 0.76 -10.77
N ASP A 520 0.33 1.52 -9.79
CA ASP A 520 0.88 1.55 -8.44
C ASP A 520 0.26 0.47 -7.56
N HIS A 521 0.95 0.11 -6.49
CA HIS A 521 0.39 -0.69 -5.40
C HIS A 521 0.29 0.23 -4.20
N ASP A 522 -0.94 0.69 -3.95
CA ASP A 522 -1.18 1.69 -2.90
C ASP A 522 -0.93 1.04 -1.55
N ASP A 523 0.13 1.47 -0.87
CA ASP A 523 0.55 0.89 0.40
C ASP A 523 -0.34 1.33 1.59
N LYS A 524 -1.29 2.27 1.38
CA LYS A 524 -2.27 2.69 2.38
C LYS A 524 -3.67 2.90 1.78
N ILE A 525 -4.63 2.06 2.16
CA ILE A 525 -6.04 2.17 1.76
C ILE A 525 -6.94 2.10 3.01
N ASP A 526 -7.92 2.99 3.10
CA ASP A 526 -8.95 2.93 4.14
C ASP A 526 -9.69 1.58 4.13
N GLU A 527 -9.80 0.93 5.28
CA GLU A 527 -10.41 -0.42 5.43
C GLU A 527 -11.80 -0.54 4.77
N THR A 528 -12.65 0.49 4.89
CA THR A 528 -14.00 0.45 4.31
C THR A 528 -14.01 0.64 2.80
N VAL A 529 -13.09 1.47 2.28
CA VAL A 529 -12.86 1.63 0.85
C VAL A 529 -12.33 0.31 0.28
N LEU A 530 -11.38 -0.33 0.96
CA LEU A 530 -10.81 -1.61 0.57
C LEU A 530 -11.88 -2.70 0.47
N SER A 531 -12.72 -2.85 1.50
CA SER A 531 -13.80 -3.85 1.51
C SER A 531 -14.83 -3.62 0.39
N THR A 532 -15.19 -2.35 0.14
CA THR A 532 -16.11 -1.98 -0.96
C THR A 532 -15.50 -2.28 -2.34
N ALA A 533 -14.22 -1.97 -2.51
CA ALA A 533 -13.49 -2.22 -3.76
C ALA A 533 -13.28 -3.72 -4.01
N PHE A 534 -13.10 -4.53 -2.95
CA PHE A 534 -13.03 -5.99 -3.05
C PHE A 534 -14.36 -6.61 -3.47
N GLU A 535 -15.50 -6.12 -2.95
CA GLU A 535 -16.83 -6.52 -3.43
C GLU A 535 -16.99 -6.23 -4.93
N TRP A 536 -16.63 -5.02 -5.36
CA TRP A 536 -16.67 -4.62 -6.76
C TRP A 536 -15.76 -5.49 -7.64
N THR A 537 -14.53 -5.77 -7.19
CA THR A 537 -13.56 -6.60 -7.92
C THR A 537 -14.09 -8.02 -8.07
N SER A 538 -14.62 -8.61 -6.99
CA SER A 538 -15.20 -9.95 -7.00
C SER A 538 -16.35 -10.08 -8.00
N LYS A 539 -17.28 -9.10 -7.98
CA LYS A 539 -18.40 -9.04 -8.91
C LYS A 539 -17.95 -8.86 -10.36
N THR A 540 -16.95 -8.01 -10.60
CA THR A 540 -16.45 -7.71 -11.94
C THR A 540 -15.70 -8.90 -12.52
N TYR A 541 -14.85 -9.57 -11.73
CA TYR A 541 -14.16 -10.79 -12.13
C TYR A 541 -15.16 -11.89 -12.51
N GLN A 542 -16.19 -12.14 -11.68
CA GLN A 542 -17.23 -13.11 -11.99
C GLN A 542 -17.97 -12.77 -13.29
N LYS A 543 -18.27 -11.50 -13.53
CA LYS A 543 -18.93 -11.03 -14.76
C LYS A 543 -18.05 -11.20 -15.99
N MET A 544 -16.75 -10.91 -15.90
CA MET A 544 -15.84 -10.93 -17.04
C MET A 544 -15.36 -12.34 -17.41
N PHE A 545 -15.16 -13.20 -16.41
CA PHE A 545 -14.48 -14.50 -16.60
C PHE A 545 -15.35 -15.71 -16.27
N ASN A 546 -16.57 -15.50 -15.77
CA ASN A 546 -17.47 -16.58 -15.39
C ASN A 546 -16.90 -17.55 -14.34
N GLU A 547 -16.07 -17.02 -13.44
CA GLU A 547 -15.37 -17.76 -12.39
C GLU A 547 -15.46 -17.03 -11.05
N LEU A 548 -15.40 -17.77 -9.94
CA LEU A 548 -15.32 -17.18 -8.60
C LEU A 548 -13.99 -16.45 -8.40
N TYR A 549 -14.04 -15.24 -7.85
CA TYR A 549 -12.81 -14.49 -7.56
C TYR A 549 -12.13 -14.95 -6.26
N SER A 550 -12.90 -15.13 -5.19
CA SER A 550 -12.43 -15.67 -3.92
C SER A 550 -13.07 -17.02 -3.67
N GLU A 551 -12.23 -18.03 -3.45
CA GLU A 551 -12.60 -19.40 -3.09
C GLU A 551 -12.63 -19.61 -1.56
N CYS A 552 -12.22 -18.63 -0.75
CA CYS A 552 -12.28 -18.76 0.72
C CYS A 552 -13.72 -18.83 1.24
N THR A 553 -14.01 -19.74 2.17
CA THR A 553 -15.35 -19.99 2.77
C THR A 553 -15.58 -19.27 4.11
N CYS A 554 -14.72 -18.30 4.48
CA CYS A 554 -14.91 -17.51 5.71
C CYS A 554 -16.20 -16.68 5.66
N TRP A 555 -16.74 -16.33 6.84
CA TRP A 555 -17.98 -15.54 6.94
C TRP A 555 -17.96 -14.26 6.10
N TYR A 556 -16.80 -13.60 6.00
CA TYR A 556 -16.63 -12.37 5.22
C TYR A 556 -16.73 -12.63 3.72
N CYS A 557 -15.99 -13.61 3.20
CA CYS A 557 -16.01 -13.94 1.77
C CYS A 557 -17.38 -14.48 1.33
N GLU A 558 -18.06 -15.23 2.19
CA GLU A 558 -19.44 -15.66 1.97
C GLU A 558 -20.41 -14.47 1.86
N ALA A 559 -20.31 -13.51 2.78
CA ALA A 559 -21.11 -12.29 2.73
C ALA A 559 -20.83 -11.47 1.46
N ILE A 560 -19.56 -11.33 1.08
CA ILE A 560 -19.16 -10.64 -0.15
C ILE A 560 -19.73 -11.36 -1.37
N ARG A 561 -19.63 -12.70 -1.47
CA ARG A 561 -20.23 -13.46 -2.58
C ARG A 561 -21.74 -13.26 -2.66
N GLU A 562 -22.45 -13.37 -1.53
CA GLU A 562 -23.91 -13.24 -1.47
C GLU A 562 -24.41 -11.86 -1.95
N SER A 563 -23.63 -10.80 -1.74
CA SER A 563 -23.95 -9.45 -2.20
C SER A 563 -24.12 -9.30 -3.72
N HIS A 564 -23.42 -10.12 -4.51
CA HIS A 564 -23.45 -10.04 -5.97
C HIS A 564 -24.00 -11.28 -6.67
N THR A 565 -24.02 -12.46 -6.05
CA THR A 565 -24.70 -13.65 -6.62
C THR A 565 -26.20 -13.40 -6.79
N SER A 566 -26.86 -12.80 -5.80
CA SER A 566 -28.29 -12.42 -5.83
C SER A 566 -28.61 -11.38 -6.91
N SER A 567 -27.68 -10.47 -7.20
CA SER A 567 -27.79 -9.46 -8.27
C SER A 567 -27.59 -10.07 -9.66
N VAL A 568 -26.64 -11.00 -9.81
CA VAL A 568 -26.36 -11.68 -11.10
C VAL A 568 -27.53 -12.59 -11.50
N LYS A 569 -28.13 -13.34 -10.57
CA LYS A 569 -29.32 -14.15 -10.85
C LYS A 569 -30.50 -13.34 -11.36
N ARG A 570 -30.64 -12.09 -10.90
CA ARG A 570 -31.73 -11.17 -11.29
C ARG A 570 -31.55 -10.58 -12.69
N VAL A 571 -30.29 -10.40 -13.14
CA VAL A 571 -29.98 -9.70 -14.40
C VAL A 571 -29.71 -10.67 -15.57
N PHE A 572 -29.16 -11.86 -15.31
CA PHE A 572 -28.69 -12.76 -16.37
C PHE A 572 -29.35 -14.15 -16.38
N GLY A 573 -30.33 -14.40 -15.51
CA GLY A 573 -30.78 -15.77 -15.22
C GLY A 573 -29.72 -16.54 -14.41
N GLY A 574 -30.10 -17.66 -13.81
CA GLY A 574 -29.17 -18.48 -13.01
C GLY A 574 -27.98 -18.95 -13.85
N ASN A 575 -26.77 -18.52 -13.50
CA ASN A 575 -25.56 -18.95 -14.19
C ASN A 575 -25.13 -20.33 -13.66
N LYS A 576 -25.52 -21.39 -14.39
CA LYS A 576 -25.24 -22.79 -14.02
C LYS A 576 -23.76 -23.07 -13.76
N ALA A 577 -22.85 -22.39 -14.48
CA ALA A 577 -21.41 -22.56 -14.28
C ALA A 577 -20.97 -22.07 -12.90
N ILE A 578 -21.41 -20.88 -12.48
CA ILE A 578 -21.13 -20.33 -11.15
C ILE A 578 -21.78 -21.18 -10.05
N GLU A 579 -23.01 -21.63 -10.25
CA GLU A 579 -23.68 -22.52 -9.29
C GLU A 579 -22.90 -23.83 -9.10
N SER A 580 -22.39 -24.43 -10.19
CA SER A 580 -21.54 -25.62 -10.11
C SER A 580 -20.20 -25.38 -9.41
N GLN A 581 -19.61 -24.19 -9.56
CA GLN A 581 -18.36 -23.82 -8.87
C GLN A 581 -18.62 -23.65 -7.36
N LEU A 582 -19.72 -22.98 -6.98
CA LEU A 582 -20.12 -22.84 -5.58
C LEU A 582 -20.42 -24.20 -4.95
N ASP A 583 -21.15 -25.06 -5.64
CA ASP A 583 -21.48 -26.39 -5.11
C ASP A 583 -20.21 -27.24 -4.90
N ARG A 584 -19.22 -27.16 -5.80
CA ARG A 584 -17.89 -27.78 -5.60
C ARG A 584 -17.12 -27.14 -4.45
N LEU A 585 -17.15 -25.81 -4.34
CA LEU A 585 -16.46 -25.09 -3.27
C LEU A 585 -16.95 -25.51 -1.89
N HIS A 586 -18.26 -25.65 -1.71
CA HIS A 586 -18.84 -26.08 -0.44
C HIS A 586 -18.80 -27.59 -0.20
N ALA A 587 -18.50 -28.39 -1.23
CA ALA A 587 -18.28 -29.83 -1.08
C ALA A 587 -16.83 -30.14 -0.66
N GLY A 588 -15.88 -29.23 -0.92
CA GLY A 588 -14.50 -29.35 -0.48
C GLY A 588 -14.31 -29.05 0.99
N ASN A 589 -13.30 -29.68 1.62
CA ASN A 589 -12.85 -29.35 2.97
C ASN A 589 -11.98 -28.08 2.93
N ASN A 590 -12.62 -26.92 2.77
CA ASN A 590 -11.93 -25.63 2.71
C ASN A 590 -11.86 -25.03 4.11
N ASP A 591 -10.67 -25.09 4.71
CA ASP A 591 -10.37 -24.34 5.92
C ASP A 591 -10.25 -22.84 5.57
N PRO A 592 -11.11 -21.97 6.13
CA PRO A 592 -11.05 -20.55 5.88
C PRO A 592 -9.74 -19.88 6.30
N ASN A 593 -8.99 -20.47 7.22
CA ASN A 593 -7.73 -19.93 7.75
C ASN A 593 -6.54 -20.14 6.81
N THR A 594 -6.62 -21.14 5.93
CA THR A 594 -5.56 -21.50 4.96
C THR A 594 -5.97 -21.24 3.51
N SER A 595 -7.17 -20.70 3.28
CA SER A 595 -7.68 -20.36 1.95
C SER A 595 -7.35 -18.91 1.55
N PRO A 596 -6.89 -18.65 0.31
CA PRO A 596 -6.62 -17.28 -0.14
C PRO A 596 -7.92 -16.46 -0.19
N HIS A 597 -7.94 -15.38 0.60
CA HIS A 597 -9.01 -14.38 0.63
C HIS A 597 -8.50 -13.00 0.22
N ILE A 598 -9.21 -11.93 0.59
CA ILE A 598 -8.79 -10.54 0.36
C ILE A 598 -7.36 -10.31 0.86
N SER A 599 -6.52 -9.68 0.04
CA SER A 599 -5.26 -9.12 0.53
C SER A 599 -5.52 -7.73 1.11
N ALA A 600 -5.19 -7.57 2.40
CA ALA A 600 -5.52 -6.38 3.18
C ALA A 600 -4.30 -5.82 3.95
N HIS A 601 -3.09 -6.14 3.51
CA HIS A 601 -1.87 -5.71 4.18
C HIS A 601 -1.66 -4.19 4.12
N ASN A 602 -2.25 -3.53 3.11
CA ASN A 602 -2.28 -2.08 2.97
C ASN A 602 -3.47 -1.41 3.69
N ALA A 603 -4.30 -2.17 4.40
CA ALA A 603 -5.49 -1.65 5.07
C ALA A 603 -5.10 -0.80 6.29
N ILE A 604 -5.64 0.42 6.35
CA ILE A 604 -5.39 1.36 7.44
C ILE A 604 -6.69 2.00 7.94
N LYS A 605 -6.68 2.40 9.21
CA LYS A 605 -7.74 3.22 9.79
C LYS A 605 -7.56 4.66 9.35
N ALA A 606 -8.65 5.33 9.02
CA ALA A 606 -8.62 6.73 8.68
C ALA A 606 -8.91 7.57 9.94
N GLU A 607 -8.04 8.51 10.34
CA GLU A 607 -8.23 9.39 11.51
C GLU A 607 -9.26 10.52 11.24
N THR A 608 -10.39 10.52 11.98
CA THR A 608 -11.42 11.57 12.29
C THR A 608 -12.37 12.20 11.25
N ALA A 609 -13.64 11.76 11.21
CA ALA A 609 -14.84 12.56 10.88
C ALA A 609 -16.13 11.84 11.35
N LEU A 610 -17.15 12.57 11.84
CA LEU A 610 -18.46 12.00 12.23
C LEU A 610 -19.12 11.19 11.08
N SER A 611 -18.92 11.63 9.83
CA SER A 611 -19.37 10.94 8.62
C SER A 611 -18.77 9.54 8.42
N ARG A 612 -17.61 9.23 9.03
CA ARG A 612 -17.01 7.89 9.01
C ARG A 612 -17.71 6.92 9.94
N GLY A 613 -18.11 7.35 11.14
CA GLY A 613 -18.92 6.49 12.03
C GLY A 613 -20.17 5.97 11.33
N ILE A 614 -20.78 6.80 10.49
CA ILE A 614 -21.92 6.43 9.64
C ILE A 614 -21.51 5.45 8.53
N ARG A 615 -20.42 5.72 7.79
CA ARG A 615 -19.94 4.84 6.71
C ARG A 615 -19.53 3.46 7.23
N ASP A 616 -18.78 3.41 8.32
CA ASP A 616 -18.34 2.17 8.97
C ASP A 616 -19.53 1.37 9.49
N ALA A 617 -20.50 2.03 10.14
CA ALA A 617 -21.75 1.42 10.55
C ALA A 617 -22.54 0.86 9.35
N ASN A 618 -22.60 1.60 8.23
CA ASN A 618 -23.28 1.16 7.01
C ASN A 618 -22.61 -0.06 6.37
N VAL A 619 -21.28 -0.09 6.29
CA VAL A 619 -20.52 -1.23 5.75
C VAL A 619 -20.72 -2.45 6.64
N LYS A 620 -20.60 -2.29 7.96
CA LYS A 620 -20.85 -3.38 8.93
C LYS A 620 -22.29 -3.89 8.84
N ALA A 621 -23.28 -3.01 8.79
CA ALA A 621 -24.69 -3.38 8.65
C ALA A 621 -25.00 -4.07 7.31
N LYS A 622 -24.33 -3.66 6.22
CA LYS A 622 -24.43 -4.36 4.93
C LYS A 622 -23.85 -5.76 5.01
N LEU A 623 -22.62 -5.90 5.51
CA LEU A 623 -21.96 -7.19 5.71
C LEU A 623 -22.78 -8.11 6.62
N GLU A 624 -23.38 -7.58 7.68
CA GLU A 624 -24.29 -8.32 8.54
C GLU A 624 -25.48 -8.90 7.78
N ARG A 625 -26.18 -8.05 7.02
CA ARG A 625 -27.33 -8.47 6.23
C ARG A 625 -26.96 -9.53 5.19
N ASP A 626 -25.84 -9.35 4.51
CA ASP A 626 -25.39 -10.27 3.46
C ASP A 626 -24.88 -11.60 4.06
N TYR A 627 -24.22 -11.56 5.23
CA TYR A 627 -23.87 -12.76 6.01
C TYR A 627 -25.11 -13.54 6.44
N GLN A 628 -26.14 -12.87 6.96
CA GLN A 628 -27.39 -13.54 7.36
C GLN A 628 -28.08 -14.22 6.16
N LYS A 629 -28.05 -13.59 4.98
CA LYS A 629 -28.54 -14.22 3.74
C LYS A 629 -27.72 -15.47 3.38
N ALA A 630 -26.39 -15.40 3.45
CA ALA A 630 -25.51 -16.54 3.19
C ALA A 630 -25.82 -17.71 4.14
N CYS A 631 -25.99 -17.44 5.44
CA CYS A 631 -26.41 -18.44 6.42
C CYS A 631 -27.76 -19.06 6.09
N ASN A 632 -28.75 -18.24 5.71
CA ASN A 632 -30.07 -18.74 5.33
C ASN A 632 -30.03 -19.59 4.05
N HIS A 633 -29.18 -19.23 3.09
CA HIS A 633 -28.97 -20.00 1.86
C HIS A 633 -28.27 -21.34 2.16
N ALA A 634 -27.25 -21.35 3.00
CA ALA A 634 -26.59 -22.57 3.45
C ALA A 634 -27.59 -23.54 4.10
N ARG A 635 -28.41 -23.05 5.05
CA ARG A 635 -29.48 -23.84 5.70
C ARG A 635 -30.47 -24.41 4.69
N LYS A 636 -30.94 -23.61 3.74
CA LYS A 636 -31.87 -24.05 2.68
C LYS A 636 -31.28 -25.16 1.79
N LYS A 637 -29.96 -25.18 1.61
CA LYS A 637 -29.24 -26.20 0.85
C LYS A 637 -28.75 -27.37 1.72
N GLY A 638 -29.15 -27.44 2.99
CA GLY A 638 -28.74 -28.51 3.92
C GLY A 638 -27.25 -28.46 4.30
N ARG A 639 -26.60 -27.29 4.20
CA ARG A 639 -25.18 -27.09 4.52
C ARG A 639 -25.01 -26.43 5.88
N THR A 640 -23.85 -26.65 6.48
CA THR A 640 -23.41 -25.91 7.67
C THR A 640 -23.29 -24.42 7.32
N PRO A 641 -23.95 -23.52 8.06
CA PRO A 641 -23.77 -22.09 7.87
C PRO A 641 -22.31 -21.68 8.06
N PRO A 642 -21.81 -20.67 7.33
CA PRO A 642 -20.48 -20.13 7.58
C PRO A 642 -20.35 -19.73 9.05
N THR A 643 -19.33 -20.22 9.73
CA THR A 643 -19.10 -19.88 11.13
C THR A 643 -18.62 -18.45 11.22
N ARG A 644 -19.35 -17.66 11.99
CA ARG A 644 -18.90 -16.41 12.58
C ARG A 644 -19.16 -16.61 14.05
N ASP A 645 -18.18 -17.06 14.80
CA ASP A 645 -18.40 -17.47 16.19
C ASP A 645 -18.92 -16.30 17.03
N GLN A 646 -20.26 -16.22 17.13
CA GLN A 646 -20.99 -15.23 17.90
C GLN A 646 -21.17 -15.67 19.36
N HIS A 647 -20.93 -16.94 19.68
CA HIS A 647 -21.29 -17.55 20.97
C HIS A 647 -20.08 -17.82 21.89
N LYS A 648 -18.84 -17.49 21.50
CA LYS A 648 -17.63 -17.56 22.35
C LYS A 648 -16.93 -16.21 22.56
N GLY A 649 -17.55 -15.11 22.14
CA GLY A 649 -16.80 -13.89 21.81
C GLY A 649 -16.03 -14.09 20.49
N PRO A 650 -15.49 -13.03 19.87
CA PRO A 650 -14.58 -13.18 18.75
C PRO A 650 -13.48 -14.15 19.17
N GLU A 651 -13.24 -15.24 18.41
CA GLU A 651 -11.97 -15.94 18.56
C GLU A 651 -10.89 -14.87 18.41
N PRO A 652 -10.02 -14.72 19.42
CA PRO A 652 -9.06 -13.65 19.44
C PRO A 652 -8.14 -13.81 18.23
N ALA A 653 -7.86 -12.72 17.52
CA ALA A 653 -6.86 -12.74 16.47
C ALA A 653 -5.54 -13.17 17.11
N MET A 654 -4.84 -14.15 16.54
CA MET A 654 -3.56 -14.59 17.08
C MET A 654 -2.46 -13.63 16.64
N ALA A 655 -1.65 -13.18 17.59
CA ALA A 655 -0.53 -12.29 17.35
C ALA A 655 0.65 -12.65 18.24
N TYR A 656 1.76 -13.07 17.63
CA TYR A 656 2.92 -13.61 18.35
C TYR A 656 2.49 -14.69 19.37
N ASP A 657 1.75 -15.72 18.92
CA ASP A 657 1.19 -16.80 19.74
C ASP A 657 0.24 -16.40 20.89
N HIS A 658 -0.21 -15.14 20.90
CA HIS A 658 -1.11 -14.64 21.92
C HIS A 658 -2.47 -14.21 21.36
N PRO A 659 -3.56 -14.50 22.07
CA PRO A 659 -4.89 -14.06 21.68
C PRO A 659 -5.05 -12.54 21.86
N ILE A 660 -5.31 -11.80 20.78
CA ILE A 660 -5.81 -10.42 20.79
C ILE A 660 -7.34 -10.43 20.72
N TYR A 661 -7.98 -9.97 21.79
CA TYR A 661 -9.43 -9.83 21.81
C TYR A 661 -9.88 -8.52 21.16
N MET A 662 -10.56 -8.62 20.01
CA MET A 662 -11.14 -7.47 19.32
C MET A 662 -12.65 -7.68 19.12
N PRO A 663 -13.54 -6.80 19.62
CA PRO A 663 -15.00 -7.00 19.57
C PRO A 663 -15.56 -7.32 18.19
N TYR A 664 -14.88 -6.88 17.13
CA TYR A 664 -15.16 -7.23 15.75
C TYR A 664 -13.87 -7.14 14.93
N TYR A 665 -13.42 -8.26 14.38
CA TYR A 665 -12.33 -8.32 13.40
C TYR A 665 -12.83 -8.96 12.10
N ALA A 666 -12.41 -8.41 10.97
CA ALA A 666 -12.74 -8.92 9.65
C ALA A 666 -11.47 -8.94 8.78
N PRO A 667 -11.34 -9.89 7.83
CA PRO A 667 -10.14 -10.03 7.00
C PRO A 667 -9.71 -8.80 6.20
N TYR A 668 -10.61 -7.81 6.00
CA TYR A 668 -10.32 -6.56 5.30
C TYR A 668 -9.71 -5.47 6.20
N MET A 669 -9.69 -5.69 7.51
CA MET A 669 -9.18 -4.73 8.50
C MET A 669 -7.66 -4.79 8.56
N GLY A 670 -7.04 -3.68 8.99
CA GLY A 670 -5.62 -3.64 9.25
C GLY A 670 -5.20 -4.69 10.28
N ASP A 671 -3.93 -5.07 10.22
CA ASP A 671 -3.35 -6.08 11.10
C ASP A 671 -3.56 -5.68 12.59
N PRO A 672 -4.25 -6.52 13.38
CA PRO A 672 -4.51 -6.24 14.79
C PRO A 672 -3.24 -6.27 15.65
N CYS A 673 -2.15 -6.88 15.18
CA CYS A 673 -0.84 -6.88 15.85
C CYS A 673 -0.21 -5.49 15.86
N VAL A 674 -0.51 -4.67 14.85
CA VAL A 674 0.12 -3.37 14.63
C VAL A 674 -0.45 -2.34 15.60
N ASN A 675 0.28 -2.10 16.68
CA ASN A 675 -0.10 -1.10 17.66
C ASN A 675 0.32 0.31 17.21
N SER A 676 -0.67 1.13 16.85
CA SER A 676 -0.51 2.49 16.34
C SER A 676 0.25 3.45 17.26
N GLY A 677 0.30 3.17 18.56
CA GLY A 677 1.11 3.92 19.50
C GLY A 677 2.60 3.80 19.19
N LEU A 678 3.03 2.58 18.79
CA LEU A 678 4.42 2.12 18.88
C LEU A 678 5.41 2.82 17.97
N TYR A 679 4.87 3.45 16.94
CA TYR A 679 5.63 3.92 15.81
C TYR A 679 5.72 5.43 15.81
N VAL A 680 6.90 5.93 15.41
CA VAL A 680 7.12 7.35 15.12
C VAL A 680 6.10 7.87 14.12
N ALA A 681 5.89 7.11 13.04
CA ALA A 681 4.87 7.29 12.02
C ALA A 681 3.91 6.11 12.10
N ASN A 682 2.62 6.36 12.33
CA ASN A 682 1.64 5.30 12.53
C ASN A 682 1.43 4.47 11.24
N PRO A 683 1.82 3.18 11.20
CA PRO A 683 1.70 2.37 9.99
C PRO A 683 0.27 1.89 9.72
N GLY A 684 -0.58 1.81 10.75
CA GLY A 684 -1.97 1.35 10.68
C GLY A 684 -3.00 2.48 10.54
N CYS A 685 -2.56 3.73 10.37
CA CYS A 685 -3.45 4.88 10.24
C CYS A 685 -2.95 5.94 9.26
N ALA A 686 -3.89 6.70 8.69
CA ALA A 686 -3.60 7.97 8.06
C ALA A 686 -4.72 8.99 8.32
N ASN A 687 -4.35 10.26 8.47
CA ASN A 687 -5.30 11.35 8.66
C ASN A 687 -5.66 12.00 7.31
N PHE A 688 -6.91 11.85 6.90
CA PHE A 688 -7.44 12.35 5.62
C PHE A 688 -8.29 13.63 5.77
N ALA A 689 -8.38 14.24 6.96
CA ALA A 689 -9.15 15.45 7.18
C ALA A 689 -8.59 16.65 6.37
N VAL A 690 -9.44 17.61 5.99
CA VAL A 690 -8.99 18.89 5.40
C VAL A 690 -8.05 19.58 6.37
N GLY A 691 -6.84 19.94 5.93
CA GLY A 691 -5.81 20.48 6.82
C GLY A 691 -4.83 19.44 7.38
N ALA A 692 -5.16 18.14 7.32
CA ALA A 692 -4.30 17.09 7.83
C ALA A 692 -3.23 16.65 6.82
N ALA A 693 -2.26 15.87 7.31
CA ALA A 693 -1.16 15.28 6.54
C ALA A 693 -1.62 14.67 5.20
N GLY A 694 -2.70 13.87 5.20
CA GLY A 694 -3.23 13.21 4.00
C GLY A 694 -4.00 14.11 3.03
N ASN A 695 -4.30 15.37 3.39
CA ASN A 695 -5.00 16.33 2.53
C ASN A 695 -4.14 17.55 2.12
N CYS A 696 -2.89 17.59 2.59
CA CYS A 696 -1.73 18.38 2.13
C CYS A 696 -1.88 19.90 1.99
N CYS A 697 -2.77 20.43 1.13
CA CYS A 697 -2.99 21.87 0.92
C CYS A 697 -4.49 22.18 0.62
N ALA A 698 -5.02 23.29 1.12
CA ALA A 698 -6.36 23.81 0.85
C ALA A 698 -6.48 24.20 -0.63
N GLY A 699 -7.67 24.00 -1.23
CA GLY A 699 -7.86 24.14 -2.68
C GLY A 699 -7.28 22.98 -3.51
N ALA A 700 -6.56 22.05 -2.88
CA ALA A 700 -6.21 20.70 -3.31
C ALA A 700 -7.43 19.82 -3.78
N CYS A 701 -7.34 18.79 -4.65
CA CYS A 701 -8.43 17.79 -4.90
C CYS A 701 -8.75 16.82 -3.69
N GLY A 702 -9.16 15.55 -3.82
CA GLY A 702 -9.38 14.65 -2.65
C GLY A 702 -8.10 13.97 -2.10
N GLY A 703 -8.10 13.46 -0.86
CA GLY A 703 -6.93 12.83 -0.20
C GLY A 703 -6.46 11.50 -0.81
N GLY A 704 -7.34 10.76 -1.51
CA GLY A 704 -6.96 9.51 -2.20
C GLY A 704 -5.93 9.69 -3.32
N VAL A 705 -5.69 10.93 -3.77
CA VAL A 705 -4.72 11.22 -4.83
C VAL A 705 -3.28 11.33 -4.29
N ALA A 706 -3.09 11.58 -2.99
CA ALA A 706 -1.75 11.66 -2.39
C ALA A 706 -1.10 10.27 -2.17
N ALA A 707 -1.91 9.20 -2.18
CA ALA A 707 -1.50 7.82 -1.92
C ALA A 707 -1.32 6.99 -3.22
N GLY A 708 -1.19 7.61 -4.39
CA GLY A 708 -0.95 6.88 -5.64
C GLY A 708 -2.19 6.27 -6.32
N SER A 709 -3.37 6.39 -5.69
CA SER A 709 -4.55 5.55 -5.94
C SER A 709 -4.67 4.98 -7.35
N CYS A 710 -4.55 3.65 -7.45
CA CYS A 710 -4.76 2.89 -8.67
C CYS A 710 -6.25 2.97 -9.09
N GLY A 711 -6.57 4.03 -9.85
CA GLY A 711 -7.90 4.22 -10.43
C GLY A 711 -8.95 4.75 -9.46
N GLY A 712 -8.85 6.03 -9.10
CA GLY A 712 -9.80 6.63 -8.18
C GLY A 712 -9.85 8.16 -8.23
N GLY A 713 -9.85 8.75 -9.42
CA GLY A 713 -10.02 10.20 -9.57
C GLY A 713 -11.44 10.72 -9.27
N GLY A 714 -12.39 9.86 -8.87
CA GLY A 714 -13.82 10.12 -9.02
C GLY A 714 -14.75 9.88 -7.83
N SER A 715 -14.29 9.44 -6.64
CA SER A 715 -15.21 9.15 -5.51
C SER A 715 -15.01 10.01 -4.25
N GLY A 716 -14.22 11.09 -4.33
CA GLY A 716 -14.21 12.17 -3.33
C GLY A 716 -14.65 13.46 -3.99
N GLY A 717 -15.94 13.80 -3.87
CA GLY A 717 -16.55 14.96 -4.51
C GLY A 717 -15.76 16.25 -4.30
N CYS A 718 -15.35 16.87 -5.40
CA CYS A 718 -15.00 18.28 -5.44
C CYS A 718 -16.31 19.07 -5.45
N ALA A 719 -16.89 19.34 -4.28
CA ALA A 719 -17.87 20.41 -4.14
C ALA A 719 -17.16 21.58 -3.48
N GLY A 720 -16.87 22.62 -4.27
CA GLY A 720 -16.33 23.88 -3.77
C GLY A 720 -17.34 24.55 -2.83
N GLY A 721 -16.90 24.88 -1.61
CA GLY A 721 -17.64 25.76 -0.74
C GLY A 721 -17.51 27.20 -1.24
N ALA A 722 -18.48 27.64 -2.03
CA ALA A 722 -18.76 29.05 -2.23
C ALA A 722 -20.09 29.38 -1.53
N ALA A 723 -20.00 30.30 -0.57
CA ALA A 723 -21.03 31.20 -0.04
C ALA A 723 -22.36 30.63 0.53
N GLY A 724 -22.58 30.91 1.82
CA GLY A 724 -23.69 31.77 2.28
C GLY A 724 -25.12 31.20 2.36
N GLY A 725 -25.71 31.32 3.56
CA GLY A 725 -27.12 31.67 3.74
C GLY A 725 -28.16 30.54 3.75
N ASP A 726 -28.67 30.28 4.95
CA ASP A 726 -30.06 29.98 5.33
C ASP A 726 -30.89 28.87 4.64
N GLY A 727 -31.37 27.95 5.48
CA GLY A 727 -32.80 27.61 5.55
C GLY A 727 -33.28 26.33 4.85
N GLY A 728 -33.88 25.43 5.65
CA GLY A 728 -35.10 24.72 5.21
C GLY A 728 -35.04 23.21 4.99
N SER A 729 -35.54 22.50 6.00
CA SER A 729 -36.14 21.16 6.07
C SER A 729 -36.55 20.36 4.81
N SER A 730 -36.40 19.04 5.00
CA SER A 730 -37.36 17.93 4.74
C SER A 730 -37.34 17.14 3.42
N GLY A 731 -37.47 15.81 3.57
CA GLY A 731 -38.31 14.96 2.72
C GLY A 731 -37.59 14.03 1.75
N GLY A 732 -37.55 12.73 2.06
CA GLY A 732 -37.08 11.69 1.14
C GLY A 732 -38.16 11.16 0.18
N ALA A 733 -37.73 10.55 -0.93
CA ALA A 733 -38.32 9.35 -1.54
C ALA A 733 -37.54 8.96 -2.80
N ALA A 734 -37.56 7.65 -3.07
CA ALA A 734 -36.85 6.95 -4.13
C ALA A 734 -37.47 7.10 -5.53
N GLY A 735 -36.66 6.82 -6.56
CA GLY A 735 -37.12 6.07 -7.73
C GLY A 735 -36.92 6.71 -9.12
N GLY A 736 -36.26 5.95 -10.00
CA GLY A 736 -36.75 5.79 -11.38
C GLY A 736 -36.05 6.57 -12.48
N CYS A 737 -35.34 5.83 -13.32
CA CYS A 737 -34.72 6.25 -14.58
C CYS A 737 -35.78 6.58 -15.66
N GLY A 738 -35.49 7.54 -16.56
CA GLY A 738 -36.12 7.55 -17.89
C GLY A 738 -36.20 8.90 -18.61
N GLY A 739 -35.43 9.02 -19.70
CA GLY A 739 -35.95 9.48 -21.00
C GLY A 739 -36.11 10.97 -21.27
N SER A 740 -35.18 11.50 -22.09
CA SER A 740 -35.31 12.77 -22.82
C SER A 740 -36.43 12.78 -23.86
N SER A 741 -37.21 13.86 -23.90
CA SER A 741 -37.90 14.51 -25.05
C SER A 741 -39.00 15.39 -24.43
N GLY A 742 -39.19 16.69 -24.68
CA GLY A 742 -39.12 17.43 -25.93
C GLY A 742 -40.47 18.14 -26.12
N GLY A 743 -40.51 19.47 -25.93
CA GLY A 743 -41.45 20.40 -26.57
C GLY A 743 -42.91 20.47 -26.11
N GLY A 744 -43.42 21.72 -25.98
CA GLY A 744 -44.75 22.05 -26.51
C GLY A 744 -45.84 22.48 -25.52
N CYS A 745 -45.92 23.79 -25.30
CA CYS A 745 -47.08 24.67 -25.12
C CYS A 745 -48.55 24.16 -25.17
N GLY A 746 -49.39 24.81 -24.34
CA GLY A 746 -50.85 24.98 -24.48
C GLY A 746 -51.67 23.87 -23.82
N GLY A 747 -52.70 24.08 -22.99
CA GLY A 747 -53.60 25.21 -22.80
C GLY A 747 -55.01 24.61 -22.61
N GLY A 748 -55.75 25.07 -21.60
CA GLY A 748 -57.21 25.00 -21.58
C GLY A 748 -57.88 23.74 -20.99
N GLY A 749 -58.50 23.93 -19.82
CA GLY A 749 -59.96 23.83 -19.73
C GLY A 749 -60.60 22.46 -19.49
N GLY A 750 -61.22 22.34 -18.31
CA GLY A 750 -62.65 22.00 -18.25
C GLY A 750 -63.03 20.56 -17.91
N GLY A 751 -63.59 20.40 -16.71
CA GLY A 751 -64.94 19.86 -16.58
C GLY A 751 -65.11 18.35 -16.42
N GLY A 752 -65.39 17.94 -15.18
CA GLY A 752 -66.74 17.48 -14.84
C GLY A 752 -67.01 15.98 -14.84
N GLY A 753 -67.49 15.51 -13.67
CA GLY A 753 -68.38 14.34 -13.50
C GLY A 753 -67.66 13.00 -13.49
N GLY A 754 -67.86 12.10 -12.53
CA GLY A 754 -68.91 11.96 -11.55
C GLY A 754 -69.18 10.46 -11.36
N CYS A 755 -69.41 10.05 -10.11
CA CYS A 755 -70.17 8.86 -9.70
C CYS A 755 -69.63 7.47 -10.16
N GLY A 756 -69.49 6.45 -9.33
CA GLY A 756 -69.98 6.24 -7.98
C GLY A 756 -69.94 4.73 -7.65
N GLY A 757 -69.90 4.43 -6.35
CA GLY A 757 -70.33 3.17 -5.72
C GLY A 757 -69.44 1.94 -5.95
N GLY A 758 -69.29 1.03 -4.99
CA GLY A 758 -69.86 0.93 -3.65
C GLY A 758 -69.65 -0.50 -3.11
N GLY A 759 -69.78 -0.66 -1.79
CA GLY A 759 -69.85 -1.95 -1.07
C GLY A 759 -68.47 -2.52 -0.70
N GLY A 760 -68.08 -2.63 0.56
CA GLY A 760 -68.83 -3.13 1.73
C GLY A 760 -68.52 -4.64 1.85
N CYS A 761 -68.02 -5.20 2.94
CA CYS A 761 -67.95 -4.79 4.35
C CYS A 761 -66.64 -5.27 4.98
#